data_AF-A0A226DRJ3-F1
#
_entry.id   AF-A0A226DRJ3-F1
#
_cell.length_a   1.000
_cell.length_b   1.000
_cell.length_c   1.000
_cell.angle_alpha   90.00
_cell.angle_beta   90.00
_cell.angle_gamma   90.00
#
_symmetry.space_group_name_H-M   'P 1'
#
loop_
_entity.id
_entity.type
_entity.pdbx_description
1 polymer ?
#
loop_
_entity_poly.entity_id
_entity_poly.type
_entity_poly.pdbx_seq_one_letter_code
_entity_poly.pdbx_strand_id
1 'polypeptide(L)'
;MATEFTLHKFEELIQFGNLFCFPLVWDPAMKKLIISPLHYAASVIIQLGLYIETVIVLVLTIHNKTKIGSSHFNFLLLSFYCLLAICVGTSVITFRPRDVARIWNWAFRDSQKLIADPQSDINGFAQGVMQHLKLLSLEHFRVDNAHQCRNNNLSFLLANWWPKPTSRAEMMFNRAFLKVTLPINLILNIMPFMAVCHILIDHRHSLHLPNLLPYGTLIYCVTYLIYIIFFIYALFYCTSRAKILISAVTLQTMIVLPLLRQEFRLKQDTSFGKRKYPLVPEFWERPENIVNMYRSLQIFLTEICYVFGLGVLPLQAILGQIQIDLGDPIRNNSVLCRVLDDYAYIHRVMHKSATDCITSWKTGWAHWDCARDRKYMRKFRKSCKPIYFGYPGFMVGVLRVWSTYSRTPEAGVRDFFWSTEYAEYGVRMAGRSTEYARFAGGRKSKTNFTPDNDICSNDSCRNTIEFTVHCTQVHVGTQKYTMSGRQRTINPKCPLVSRLKRHLKYGDILLCTFPTWDENKNKIVTRNKKYHKIVYLTHFLHFVIIWTQLYCTRMKAANLLERAEAIGFTTMILGGFIIKSEIRPDSDRISLLNYICANYLDNNCLTWKLVYLCLDLVKCIYIILPGFTALLALFLPCKAPLISAFFCDKGHFALGPGYRCVFIVHEFLNMATLIVAGAHQSCVTLVPCLAYLLTELKRALSFSVGLSDYRKLQVSEKIVNAVVRFRIFALFGYFLLLVQIILGFVAVKILHDDEASVFRAGIFICPYVGTLLVSLGAFSMAGNVIRTSSKWILLYKGRSKSSVTRRMCRSLTPLRVQFGNNFVEPLTPLVIQEFCVRQTASLLILST
;
A
#
# COMPACT_ATOMS: atom_id res chain seq x y z
N MET A 1 -18.96 3.89 -17.30
CA MET A 1 -18.50 3.38 -15.99
C MET A 1 -18.39 4.42 -14.88
N ALA A 2 -18.24 5.74 -15.11
CA ALA A 2 -18.35 6.69 -14.00
C ALA A 2 -19.80 6.74 -13.50
N THR A 3 -20.01 6.47 -12.22
CA THR A 3 -21.34 6.45 -11.58
C THR A 3 -21.71 7.84 -11.09
N GLU A 4 -22.99 8.12 -10.84
CA GLU A 4 -23.38 9.42 -10.27
C GLU A 4 -22.71 9.68 -8.91
N PHE A 5 -22.52 8.63 -8.11
CA PHE A 5 -21.70 8.70 -6.89
C PHE A 5 -20.25 9.14 -7.15
N THR A 6 -19.61 8.61 -8.20
CA THR A 6 -18.23 9.01 -8.56
C THR A 6 -18.19 10.44 -9.12
N LEU A 7 -19.20 10.86 -9.88
CA LEU A 7 -19.31 12.22 -10.40
C LEU A 7 -19.54 13.23 -9.27
N HIS A 8 -20.46 12.97 -8.34
CA HIS A 8 -20.67 13.78 -7.13
C HIS A 8 -19.40 13.88 -6.27
N LYS A 9 -18.64 12.78 -6.13
CA LYS A 9 -17.35 12.79 -5.42
C LYS A 9 -16.25 13.52 -6.18
N PHE A 10 -16.36 13.67 -7.51
CA PHE A 10 -15.45 14.51 -8.29
C PHE A 10 -15.86 16.00 -8.22
N GLU A 11 -17.16 16.29 -8.25
CA GLU A 11 -17.74 17.61 -8.01
C GLU A 11 -17.31 18.17 -6.65
N GLU A 12 -17.45 17.41 -5.55
CA GLU A 12 -16.94 17.78 -4.22
C GLU A 12 -15.44 18.16 -4.24
N LEU A 13 -14.63 17.42 -5.01
CA LEU A 13 -13.19 17.67 -5.13
C LEU A 13 -12.89 18.93 -5.96
N ILE A 14 -13.66 19.20 -7.00
CA ILE A 14 -13.57 20.43 -7.81
C ILE A 14 -13.99 21.64 -6.99
N GLN A 15 -15.13 21.57 -6.30
CA GLN A 15 -15.61 22.62 -5.39
C GLN A 15 -14.58 22.93 -4.29
N PHE A 16 -14.00 21.90 -3.65
CA PHE A 16 -12.88 22.08 -2.71
C PHE A 16 -11.64 22.71 -3.38
N GLY A 17 -11.37 22.39 -4.64
CA GLY A 17 -10.34 23.04 -5.44
C GLY A 17 -10.62 24.51 -5.72
N ASN A 18 -11.87 24.90 -5.97
CA ASN A 18 -12.24 26.28 -6.28
C ASN A 18 -11.96 27.24 -5.10
N LEU A 19 -12.06 26.77 -3.85
CA LEU A 19 -11.61 27.50 -2.65
C LEU A 19 -10.12 27.92 -2.72
N PHE A 20 -9.31 27.18 -3.48
CA PHE A 20 -7.90 27.45 -3.74
C PHE A 20 -7.65 27.72 -5.23
N CYS A 21 -8.54 28.49 -5.86
CA CYS A 21 -8.42 28.99 -7.23
C CYS A 21 -8.11 27.89 -8.27
N PHE A 22 -8.81 26.76 -8.21
CA PHE A 22 -8.82 25.79 -9.30
C PHE A 22 -9.56 26.38 -10.52
N PRO A 23 -8.97 26.42 -11.72
CA PRO A 23 -9.48 27.19 -12.86
C PRO A 23 -10.78 26.64 -13.46
N LEU A 24 -11.11 25.38 -13.18
CA LEU A 24 -12.34 24.74 -13.64
C LEU A 24 -13.39 24.74 -12.53
N VAL A 25 -14.62 25.11 -12.87
CA VAL A 25 -15.81 25.00 -12.03
C VAL A 25 -16.68 23.89 -12.59
N TRP A 26 -17.32 23.11 -11.72
CA TRP A 26 -18.33 22.15 -12.13
C TRP A 26 -19.68 22.86 -12.32
N ASP A 27 -20.24 22.75 -13.52
CA ASP A 27 -21.59 23.17 -13.89
C ASP A 27 -22.53 21.96 -13.68
N PRO A 28 -23.36 21.96 -12.61
CA PRO A 28 -24.19 20.82 -12.27
C PRO A 28 -25.40 20.67 -13.21
N ALA A 29 -25.86 21.74 -13.85
CA ALA A 29 -26.97 21.70 -14.80
C ALA A 29 -26.56 20.98 -16.08
N MET A 30 -25.36 21.28 -16.59
CA MET A 30 -24.81 20.66 -17.80
C MET A 30 -23.93 19.42 -17.51
N LYS A 31 -23.79 19.02 -16.24
CA LYS A 31 -22.90 17.95 -15.74
C LYS A 31 -21.49 17.98 -16.37
N LYS A 32 -20.91 19.18 -16.50
CA LYS A 32 -19.63 19.45 -17.20
C LYS A 32 -18.73 20.40 -16.41
N LEU A 33 -17.45 20.41 -16.74
CA LEU A 33 -16.50 21.43 -16.29
C LEU A 33 -16.51 22.62 -17.25
N ILE A 34 -16.57 23.82 -16.69
CA ILE A 34 -16.40 25.11 -17.36
C ILE A 34 -15.19 25.84 -16.80
N ILE A 35 -14.57 26.75 -17.56
CA ILE A 35 -13.46 27.58 -17.07
C ILE A 35 -14.04 28.81 -16.38
N SER A 36 -13.62 29.09 -15.14
CA SER A 36 -13.90 30.37 -14.48
C SER A 36 -12.77 31.36 -14.80
N PRO A 37 -13.03 32.51 -15.44
CA PRO A 37 -12.00 33.51 -15.74
C PRO A 37 -11.30 34.02 -14.47
N LEU A 38 -12.05 34.21 -13.38
CA LEU A 38 -11.53 34.66 -12.09
C LEU A 38 -10.59 33.63 -11.47
N HIS A 39 -11.01 32.36 -11.40
CA HIS A 39 -10.15 31.30 -10.86
C HIS A 39 -8.94 31.03 -11.77
N TYR A 40 -9.07 31.21 -13.08
CA TYR A 40 -7.97 31.12 -14.05
C TYR A 40 -6.92 32.22 -13.84
N ALA A 41 -7.34 33.49 -13.75
CA ALA A 41 -6.43 34.61 -13.48
C ALA A 41 -5.68 34.43 -12.14
N ALA A 42 -6.40 34.10 -11.07
CA ALA A 42 -5.79 33.81 -9.77
C ALA A 42 -4.87 32.59 -9.84
N SER A 43 -5.27 31.50 -10.52
CA SER A 43 -4.44 30.32 -10.76
C SER A 43 -3.11 30.66 -11.44
N VAL A 44 -3.11 31.55 -12.44
CA VAL A 44 -1.90 31.98 -13.13
C VAL A 44 -0.97 32.75 -12.18
N ILE A 45 -1.50 33.68 -11.38
CA ILE A 45 -0.72 34.45 -10.40
C ILE A 45 -0.08 33.52 -9.36
N ILE A 46 -0.84 32.59 -8.78
CA ILE A 46 -0.34 31.62 -7.79
C ILE A 46 0.74 30.72 -8.42
N GLN A 47 0.53 30.28 -9.66
CA GLN A 47 1.49 29.44 -10.38
C GLN A 47 2.82 30.16 -10.63
N LEU A 48 2.79 31.45 -10.99
CA LEU A 48 3.98 32.28 -11.16
C LEU A 48 4.72 32.47 -9.83
N GLY A 49 3.99 32.70 -8.72
CA GLY A 49 4.57 32.73 -7.37
C GLY A 49 5.27 31.43 -6.98
N LEU A 50 4.68 30.27 -7.30
CA LEU A 50 5.30 28.95 -7.08
C LEU A 50 6.58 28.74 -7.92
N TYR A 51 6.62 29.25 -9.16
CA TYR A 51 7.85 29.23 -9.97
C TYR A 51 8.95 30.11 -9.36
N ILE A 52 8.61 31.30 -8.86
CA ILE A 52 9.55 32.19 -8.17
C ILE A 52 10.10 31.52 -6.90
N GLU A 53 9.25 30.93 -6.06
CA GLU A 53 9.69 30.18 -4.87
C GLU A 53 10.59 28.98 -5.25
N THR A 54 10.29 28.29 -6.35
CA THR A 54 11.14 27.18 -6.84
C THR A 54 12.53 27.67 -7.26
N VAL A 55 12.64 28.86 -7.88
CA VAL A 55 13.92 29.48 -8.22
C VAL A 55 14.66 29.95 -6.95
N ILE A 56 13.95 30.52 -5.97
CA ILE A 56 14.52 30.89 -4.67
C ILE A 56 15.12 29.67 -3.96
N VAL A 57 14.37 28.57 -3.87
CA VAL A 57 14.87 27.33 -3.24
C VAL A 57 16.02 26.72 -4.03
N LEU A 58 16.07 26.84 -5.36
CA LEU A 58 17.24 26.46 -6.16
C LEU A 58 18.48 27.30 -5.81
N VAL A 59 18.35 28.63 -5.70
CA VAL A 59 19.44 29.53 -5.31
C VAL A 59 19.93 29.22 -3.89
N LEU A 60 19.02 28.98 -2.93
CA LEU A 60 19.35 28.53 -1.58
C LEU A 60 20.07 27.16 -1.57
N THR A 61 19.66 26.24 -2.45
CA THR A 61 20.31 24.93 -2.63
C THR A 61 21.74 25.09 -3.14
N ILE A 62 21.96 25.94 -4.14
CA ILE A 62 23.29 26.23 -4.71
C ILE A 62 24.19 26.90 -3.65
N HIS A 63 23.67 27.90 -2.92
CA HIS A 63 24.40 28.60 -1.85
C HIS A 63 24.76 27.69 -0.66
N ASN A 64 23.93 26.69 -0.36
CA ASN A 64 24.29 25.67 0.64
C ASN A 64 25.26 24.62 0.09
N LYS A 65 25.31 24.39 -1.22
CA LYS A 65 26.29 23.50 -1.85
C LYS A 65 27.71 24.09 -1.86
N THR A 66 27.83 25.41 -2.05
CA THR A 66 29.13 26.11 -2.02
C THR A 66 29.68 26.28 -0.60
N LYS A 67 28.81 26.30 0.42
CA LYS A 67 29.21 26.23 1.83
C LYS A 67 29.55 24.79 2.23
N ILE A 68 30.84 24.45 2.16
CA ILE A 68 31.40 23.17 2.57
C ILE A 68 30.85 22.76 3.95
N GLY A 69 30.28 21.55 4.04
CA GLY A 69 29.76 20.99 5.28
C GLY A 69 28.28 21.26 5.59
N SER A 70 27.53 21.99 4.75
CA SER A 70 26.10 22.23 5.02
C SER A 70 25.25 20.96 4.91
N SER A 71 24.85 20.40 6.07
CA SER A 71 23.90 19.28 6.18
C SER A 71 22.53 19.58 5.56
N HIS A 72 22.19 20.86 5.39
CA HIS A 72 20.93 21.28 4.76
C HIS A 72 20.90 21.03 3.23
N PHE A 73 22.04 20.84 2.55
CA PHE A 73 22.08 20.70 1.09
C PHE A 73 21.15 19.59 0.56
N ASN A 74 21.18 18.40 1.16
CA ASN A 74 20.34 17.27 0.72
C ASN A 74 18.84 17.55 0.92
N PHE A 75 18.47 18.21 2.02
CA PHE A 75 17.08 18.59 2.29
C PHE A 75 16.60 19.68 1.33
N LEU A 76 17.44 20.69 1.07
CA LEU A 76 17.18 21.76 0.11
C LEU A 76 17.00 21.21 -1.31
N LEU A 77 17.86 20.27 -1.73
CA LEU A 77 17.79 19.59 -3.02
C LEU A 77 16.49 18.77 -3.16
N LEU A 78 16.11 18.00 -2.13
CA LEU A 78 14.83 17.29 -2.10
C LEU A 78 13.63 18.25 -2.14
N SER A 79 13.71 19.38 -1.43
CA SER A 79 12.68 20.43 -1.43
C SER A 79 12.53 21.10 -2.79
N PHE A 80 13.65 21.40 -3.46
CA PHE A 80 13.68 21.90 -4.84
C PHE A 80 13.00 20.92 -5.80
N TYR A 81 13.36 19.63 -5.77
CA TYR A 81 12.71 18.64 -6.64
C TYR A 81 11.21 18.51 -6.36
N CYS A 82 10.80 18.51 -5.08
CA CYS A 82 9.40 18.54 -4.66
C CYS A 82 8.63 19.75 -5.24
N LEU A 83 9.17 20.96 -5.07
CA LEU A 83 8.55 22.19 -5.59
C LEU A 83 8.52 22.20 -7.12
N LEU A 84 9.60 21.78 -7.80
CA LEU A 84 9.68 21.70 -9.25
C LEU A 84 8.62 20.75 -9.83
N ALA A 85 8.43 19.58 -9.25
CA ALA A 85 7.40 18.63 -9.72
C ALA A 85 5.98 19.12 -9.46
N ILE A 86 5.76 19.75 -8.30
CA ILE A 86 4.49 20.39 -7.98
C ILE A 86 4.21 21.50 -9.00
N CYS A 87 5.19 22.36 -9.31
CA CYS A 87 5.05 23.42 -10.31
C CYS A 87 4.73 22.86 -11.70
N VAL A 88 5.55 21.95 -12.24
CA VAL A 88 5.36 21.39 -13.58
C VAL A 88 4.09 20.53 -13.69
N GLY A 89 3.72 19.80 -12.64
CA GLY A 89 2.47 19.03 -12.60
C GLY A 89 1.20 19.89 -12.47
N THR A 90 1.28 21.03 -11.78
CA THR A 90 0.14 21.96 -11.63
C THR A 90 0.02 22.96 -12.77
N SER A 91 1.13 23.31 -13.43
CA SER A 91 1.14 24.31 -14.50
C SER A 91 0.39 23.87 -15.75
N VAL A 92 0.33 22.58 -16.07
CA VAL A 92 -0.53 22.06 -17.14
C VAL A 92 -2.01 22.40 -16.86
N ILE A 93 -2.45 22.21 -15.61
CA ILE A 93 -3.84 22.50 -15.22
C ILE A 93 -4.09 24.02 -15.21
N THR A 94 -3.08 24.81 -14.83
CA THR A 94 -3.15 26.28 -14.86
C THR A 94 -3.20 26.85 -16.27
N PHE A 95 -2.30 26.45 -17.17
CA PHE A 95 -2.11 27.08 -18.48
C PHE A 95 -2.86 26.38 -19.63
N ARG A 96 -3.28 25.12 -19.45
CA ARG A 96 -4.13 24.38 -20.43
C ARG A 96 -5.46 23.90 -19.83
N PRO A 97 -6.21 24.74 -19.09
CA PRO A 97 -7.47 24.34 -18.46
C PRO A 97 -8.52 23.94 -19.50
N ARG A 98 -8.49 24.54 -20.70
CA ARG A 98 -9.38 24.21 -21.83
C ARG A 98 -9.21 22.75 -22.29
N ASP A 99 -7.97 22.25 -22.33
CA ASP A 99 -7.69 20.88 -22.77
C ASP A 99 -7.98 19.87 -21.64
N VAL A 100 -7.64 20.22 -20.39
CA VAL A 100 -8.01 19.43 -19.20
C VAL A 100 -9.53 19.28 -19.09
N ALA A 101 -10.28 20.38 -19.24
CA ALA A 101 -11.74 20.36 -19.25
C ALA A 101 -12.29 19.54 -20.42
N ARG A 102 -11.73 19.67 -21.63
CA ARG A 102 -12.14 18.86 -22.80
C ARG A 102 -11.99 17.36 -22.51
N ILE A 103 -10.82 16.92 -22.04
CA ILE A 103 -10.52 15.51 -21.76
C ILE A 103 -11.38 14.96 -20.61
N TRP A 104 -11.58 15.74 -19.53
CA TRP A 104 -12.42 15.29 -18.40
C TRP A 104 -13.90 15.26 -18.76
N ASN A 105 -14.44 16.28 -19.45
CA ASN A 105 -15.83 16.29 -19.93
C ASN A 105 -16.11 15.16 -20.91
N TRP A 106 -15.19 14.90 -21.84
CA TRP A 106 -15.25 13.76 -22.75
C TRP A 106 -15.29 12.44 -21.95
N ALA A 107 -14.38 12.25 -21.01
CA ALA A 107 -14.32 11.04 -20.18
C ALA A 107 -15.57 10.84 -19.31
N PHE A 108 -16.18 11.91 -18.78
CA PHE A 108 -17.43 11.81 -18.02
C PHE A 108 -18.58 11.38 -18.93
N ARG A 109 -18.88 12.19 -19.96
CA ARG A 109 -20.00 12.00 -20.89
C ARG A 109 -19.98 10.62 -21.55
N ASP A 110 -18.85 10.23 -22.11
CA ASP A 110 -18.71 8.97 -22.84
C ASP A 110 -18.77 7.77 -21.87
N SER A 111 -18.36 7.96 -20.60
CA SER A 111 -18.55 6.94 -19.58
C SER A 111 -19.97 6.88 -18.98
N GLN A 112 -20.78 7.94 -19.10
CA GLN A 112 -22.22 7.90 -18.77
C GLN A 112 -23.02 7.19 -19.87
N LYS A 113 -22.75 7.54 -21.14
CA LYS A 113 -23.27 6.85 -22.34
C LYS A 113 -23.09 5.33 -22.23
N LEU A 114 -21.87 4.88 -21.96
CA LEU A 114 -21.49 3.47 -21.77
C LEU A 114 -22.03 2.82 -20.45
N ILE A 115 -22.93 3.49 -19.73
CA ILE A 115 -23.79 2.89 -18.69
C ILE A 115 -25.24 2.88 -19.15
N ALA A 116 -25.72 3.99 -19.73
CA ALA A 116 -27.10 4.18 -20.13
C ALA A 116 -27.55 3.17 -21.19
N ASP A 117 -26.71 2.92 -22.20
CA ASP A 117 -26.92 1.85 -23.18
C ASP A 117 -25.58 1.16 -23.53
N PRO A 118 -25.32 -0.04 -22.98
CA PRO A 118 -24.13 -0.81 -23.30
C PRO A 118 -24.11 -1.47 -24.69
N GLN A 119 -25.22 -1.46 -25.44
CA GLN A 119 -25.36 -2.18 -26.71
C GLN A 119 -25.41 -1.25 -27.94
N SER A 120 -26.11 -0.12 -27.91
CA SER A 120 -26.24 0.74 -29.12
C SER A 120 -25.06 1.68 -29.38
N ASP A 121 -24.39 2.18 -28.34
CA ASP A 121 -23.51 3.36 -28.44
C ASP A 121 -22.00 3.04 -28.55
N ILE A 122 -21.62 1.78 -28.81
CA ILE A 122 -20.21 1.40 -29.06
C ILE A 122 -19.70 2.01 -30.37
N ASN A 123 -20.52 1.92 -31.42
CA ASN A 123 -20.20 2.54 -32.71
C ASN A 123 -20.21 4.07 -32.57
N GLY A 124 -21.14 4.63 -31.79
CA GLY A 124 -21.20 6.05 -31.43
C GLY A 124 -20.00 6.54 -30.61
N PHE A 125 -19.43 5.70 -29.73
CA PHE A 125 -18.18 6.00 -29.00
C PHE A 125 -16.97 6.07 -29.96
N ALA A 126 -16.77 5.05 -30.80
CA ALA A 126 -15.66 5.03 -31.76
C ALA A 126 -15.78 6.16 -32.81
N GLN A 127 -16.99 6.39 -33.31
CA GLN A 127 -17.28 7.49 -34.24
C GLN A 127 -17.14 8.85 -33.56
N GLY A 128 -17.57 8.98 -32.29
CA GLY A 128 -17.41 10.18 -31.48
C GLY A 128 -15.95 10.56 -31.24
N VAL A 129 -15.07 9.58 -30.98
CA VAL A 129 -13.61 9.79 -30.91
C VAL A 129 -13.07 10.32 -32.25
N MET A 130 -13.43 9.68 -33.36
CA MET A 130 -13.01 10.13 -34.69
C MET A 130 -13.56 11.51 -35.08
N GLN A 131 -14.78 11.83 -34.68
CA GLN A 131 -15.42 13.11 -34.97
C GLN A 131 -14.83 14.23 -34.09
N HIS A 132 -14.44 13.92 -32.84
CA HIS A 132 -13.73 14.88 -31.98
C HIS A 132 -12.30 15.15 -32.48
N LEU A 133 -11.63 14.15 -33.08
CA LEU A 133 -10.35 14.34 -33.78
C LEU A 133 -10.47 15.22 -35.03
N LYS A 134 -11.61 15.20 -35.74
CA LYS A 134 -11.90 16.17 -36.81
C LYS A 134 -12.19 17.58 -36.27
N LEU A 135 -12.88 17.68 -35.12
CA LEU A 135 -13.18 18.96 -34.47
C LEU A 135 -11.95 19.65 -33.85
N LEU A 136 -10.77 19.02 -33.83
CA LEU A 136 -9.51 19.67 -33.45
C LEU A 136 -8.93 20.60 -34.54
N SER A 137 -9.58 20.74 -35.71
CA SER A 137 -9.09 21.58 -36.81
C SER A 137 -9.90 22.85 -37.13
N LEU A 138 -10.93 23.21 -36.35
CA LEU A 138 -11.79 24.40 -36.59
C LEU A 138 -12.43 24.95 -35.29
N GLU A 139 -13.18 26.06 -35.39
CA GLU A 139 -13.09 27.16 -34.41
C GLU A 139 -14.24 27.38 -33.38
N HIS A 140 -14.17 28.52 -32.68
CA HIS A 140 -15.04 29.05 -31.62
C HIS A 140 -16.56 29.10 -31.94
N PHE A 141 -17.43 28.97 -30.89
CA PHE A 141 -18.16 30.13 -30.33
C PHE A 141 -18.75 29.88 -28.91
N ARG A 142 -19.73 30.71 -28.49
CA ARG A 142 -20.13 31.10 -27.12
C ARG A 142 -21.58 30.71 -26.78
N VAL A 143 -21.94 30.65 -25.49
CA VAL A 143 -23.30 30.43 -24.95
C VAL A 143 -23.50 31.25 -23.67
N ASP A 144 -24.71 31.73 -23.39
CA ASP A 144 -25.07 32.62 -22.27
C ASP A 144 -25.93 31.96 -21.15
N ASN A 145 -26.38 32.77 -20.17
CA ASN A 145 -26.68 32.40 -18.78
C ASN A 145 -28.14 32.02 -18.44
N ALA A 146 -28.36 31.32 -17.31
CA ALA A 146 -29.14 31.81 -16.14
C ALA A 146 -29.38 30.75 -15.02
N HIS A 147 -29.23 31.18 -13.73
CA HIS A 147 -29.98 30.88 -12.48
C HIS A 147 -30.75 29.53 -12.25
N GLN A 148 -31.06 28.98 -11.05
CA GLN A 148 -30.75 29.13 -9.59
C GLN A 148 -31.57 27.98 -8.87
N CYS A 149 -31.45 27.49 -7.62
CA CYS A 149 -30.89 27.95 -6.33
C CYS A 149 -30.48 26.80 -5.36
N ARG A 150 -30.67 27.01 -4.04
CA ARG A 150 -30.40 26.23 -2.81
C ARG A 150 -31.66 25.43 -2.32
N ASN A 151 -31.73 24.69 -1.20
CA ASN A 151 -30.84 24.55 -0.01
C ASN A 151 -30.97 23.21 0.78
N ASN A 152 -29.85 22.81 1.39
CA ASN A 152 -29.57 21.94 2.57
C ASN A 152 -30.69 21.25 3.39
N ASN A 153 -30.39 20.00 3.82
CA ASN A 153 -30.48 19.62 5.25
C ASN A 153 -29.55 18.43 5.63
N LEU A 154 -28.84 18.52 6.76
CA LEU A 154 -27.58 17.75 6.97
C LEU A 154 -27.74 16.34 7.57
N SER A 155 -28.79 16.06 8.34
CA SER A 155 -28.96 14.80 9.08
C SER A 155 -29.43 13.61 8.20
N PHE A 156 -29.98 13.89 7.03
CA PHE A 156 -30.40 12.92 6.02
C PHE A 156 -29.21 12.28 5.27
N LEU A 157 -28.02 12.90 5.35
CA LEU A 157 -26.87 12.70 4.47
C LEU A 157 -25.99 11.45 4.74
N LEU A 158 -26.51 10.45 5.46
CA LEU A 158 -25.79 9.17 5.68
C LEU A 158 -26.63 7.92 5.39
N ALA A 159 -27.96 8.05 5.28
CA ALA A 159 -28.83 6.94 4.88
C ALA A 159 -29.03 6.90 3.34
N ASN A 160 -29.26 8.07 2.73
CA ASN A 160 -29.64 8.18 1.32
C ASN A 160 -28.47 8.52 0.36
N TRP A 161 -27.24 8.64 0.89
CA TRP A 161 -26.01 8.87 0.10
C TRP A 161 -25.52 7.67 -0.71
N TRP A 162 -26.24 6.55 -0.63
CA TRP A 162 -26.04 5.41 -1.50
C TRP A 162 -27.36 5.08 -2.19
N PRO A 163 -27.74 5.78 -3.29
CA PRO A 163 -28.76 5.27 -4.20
C PRO A 163 -28.38 3.83 -4.54
N LYS A 164 -29.28 2.87 -4.25
CA LYS A 164 -28.97 1.43 -4.31
C LYS A 164 -28.25 1.13 -5.63
N PRO A 165 -27.02 0.59 -5.59
CA PRO A 165 -26.17 0.54 -6.77
C PRO A 165 -26.88 -0.30 -7.83
N THR A 166 -27.21 0.33 -8.95
CA THR A 166 -28.06 -0.19 -10.04
C THR A 166 -27.55 -1.54 -10.54
N SER A 167 -26.22 -1.72 -10.48
CA SER A 167 -25.55 -2.97 -10.83
C SER A 167 -24.47 -3.37 -9.83
N ARG A 168 -24.19 -4.67 -9.82
CA ARG A 168 -22.97 -5.24 -9.21
C ARG A 168 -21.69 -4.84 -9.98
N ALA A 169 -21.77 -4.07 -11.06
CA ALA A 169 -20.61 -3.43 -11.70
C ALA A 169 -20.25 -2.16 -10.93
N GLU A 170 -21.21 -1.24 -10.83
CA GLU A 170 -21.14 0.02 -10.09
C GLU A 170 -20.69 -0.18 -8.64
N MET A 171 -21.26 -1.13 -7.90
CA MET A 171 -20.84 -1.38 -6.51
C MET A 171 -19.36 -1.82 -6.42
N MET A 172 -18.83 -2.55 -7.40
CA MET A 172 -17.42 -2.95 -7.44
C MET A 172 -16.52 -1.78 -7.87
N PHE A 173 -16.98 -0.95 -8.80
CA PHE A 173 -16.31 0.26 -9.27
C PHE A 173 -16.17 1.30 -8.14
N ASN A 174 -17.28 1.70 -7.51
CA ASN A 174 -17.29 2.67 -6.41
C ASN A 174 -16.41 2.20 -5.24
N ARG A 175 -16.45 0.89 -4.92
CA ARG A 175 -15.60 0.29 -3.89
C ARG A 175 -14.11 0.26 -4.26
N ALA A 176 -13.78 0.09 -5.54
CA ALA A 176 -12.39 0.19 -6.01
C ALA A 176 -11.89 1.63 -5.95
N PHE A 177 -12.67 2.58 -6.48
CA PHE A 177 -12.36 4.02 -6.48
C PHE A 177 -12.09 4.52 -5.06
N LEU A 178 -13.05 4.34 -4.13
CA LEU A 178 -12.90 4.76 -2.74
C LEU A 178 -11.73 4.07 -2.03
N LYS A 179 -11.36 2.83 -2.38
CA LYS A 179 -10.19 2.16 -1.78
C LYS A 179 -8.88 2.86 -2.13
N VAL A 180 -8.79 3.46 -3.32
CA VAL A 180 -7.60 4.19 -3.78
C VAL A 180 -7.66 5.66 -3.33
N THR A 181 -8.76 6.37 -3.58
CA THR A 181 -8.82 7.82 -3.33
C THR A 181 -8.95 8.20 -1.87
N LEU A 182 -9.62 7.41 -1.01
CA LEU A 182 -9.79 7.75 0.40
C LEU A 182 -8.47 7.88 1.19
N PRO A 183 -7.52 6.90 1.16
CA PRO A 183 -6.25 7.06 1.88
C PRO A 183 -5.41 8.20 1.32
N ILE A 184 -5.41 8.39 -0.01
CA ILE A 184 -4.65 9.48 -0.66
C ILE A 184 -5.21 10.85 -0.25
N ASN A 185 -6.54 11.02 -0.27
CA ASN A 185 -7.19 12.26 0.16
C ASN A 185 -6.99 12.53 1.65
N LEU A 186 -6.89 11.50 2.51
CA LEU A 186 -6.54 11.64 3.92
C LEU A 186 -5.10 12.12 4.12
N ILE A 187 -4.14 11.49 3.44
CA ILE A 187 -2.71 11.88 3.48
C ILE A 187 -2.54 13.32 2.99
N LEU A 188 -3.15 13.66 1.85
CA LEU A 188 -3.12 15.00 1.29
C LEU A 188 -3.89 16.02 2.14
N ASN A 189 -4.94 15.64 2.88
CA ASN A 189 -5.55 16.53 3.88
C ASN A 189 -4.59 16.86 5.03
N ILE A 190 -3.76 15.89 5.46
CA ILE A 190 -2.84 16.05 6.60
C ILE A 190 -1.54 16.75 6.19
N MET A 191 -1.10 16.61 4.94
CA MET A 191 0.19 17.13 4.45
C MET A 191 0.39 18.65 4.66
N PRO A 192 -0.56 19.55 4.33
CA PRO A 192 -0.42 20.97 4.65
C PRO A 192 -0.14 21.23 6.13
N PHE A 193 -0.90 20.60 7.03
CA PHE A 193 -0.72 20.81 8.47
C PHE A 193 0.66 20.33 8.96
N MET A 194 1.17 19.19 8.48
CA MET A 194 2.53 18.75 8.85
C MET A 194 3.62 19.70 8.33
N ALA A 195 3.47 20.22 7.11
CA ALA A 195 4.44 21.18 6.54
C ALA A 195 4.36 22.56 7.22
N VAL A 196 3.17 23.01 7.64
CA VAL A 196 3.01 24.24 8.44
C VAL A 196 3.54 24.05 9.86
N CYS A 197 3.31 22.88 10.48
CA CYS A 197 3.90 22.55 11.78
C CYS A 197 5.43 22.60 11.75
N HIS A 198 6.09 22.23 10.64
CA HIS A 198 7.54 22.40 10.50
C HIS A 198 7.96 23.86 10.66
N ILE A 199 7.27 24.81 9.98
CA ILE A 199 7.56 26.24 10.09
C ILE A 199 7.37 26.73 11.53
N LEU A 200 6.29 26.30 12.21
CA LEU A 200 6.02 26.71 13.58
C LEU A 200 7.00 26.12 14.61
N ILE A 201 7.52 24.91 14.37
CA ILE A 201 8.49 24.22 15.23
C ILE A 201 9.93 24.70 14.99
N ASP A 202 10.25 25.12 13.76
CA ASP A 202 11.60 25.47 13.32
C ASP A 202 11.62 26.78 12.51
N HIS A 203 11.07 27.85 13.09
CA HIS A 203 10.97 29.18 12.46
C HIS A 203 12.31 29.73 11.97
N ARG A 204 13.43 29.28 12.55
CA ARG A 204 14.81 29.69 12.19
C ARG A 204 15.47 28.79 11.14
N HIS A 205 14.80 27.76 10.62
CA HIS A 205 15.41 26.89 9.62
C HIS A 205 15.81 27.68 8.37
N SER A 206 17.02 27.43 7.90
CA SER A 206 17.67 27.98 6.69
C SER A 206 16.91 27.82 5.35
N LEU A 207 15.72 27.22 5.37
CA LEU A 207 14.80 27.08 4.25
C LEU A 207 13.89 28.30 4.07
N HIS A 208 13.54 28.95 5.18
CA HIS A 208 12.51 29.98 5.17
C HIS A 208 13.13 31.31 4.77
N LEU A 209 12.67 31.85 3.63
CA LEU A 209 13.14 33.10 3.03
C LEU A 209 13.31 34.27 4.03
N PRO A 210 12.44 34.49 5.04
CA PRO A 210 12.64 35.53 6.04
C PRO A 210 13.94 35.42 6.84
N ASN A 211 14.52 34.22 7.00
CA ASN A 211 15.78 34.00 7.72
C ASN A 211 17.03 34.48 6.93
N LEU A 212 16.86 35.09 5.75
CA LEU A 212 17.88 35.92 5.11
C LEU A 212 17.94 37.34 5.70
N LEU A 213 16.91 37.78 6.43
CA LEU A 213 16.83 39.10 7.08
C LEU A 213 17.36 39.04 8.52
N PRO A 214 17.87 40.15 9.08
CA PRO A 214 18.31 40.20 10.46
C PRO A 214 17.17 39.88 11.44
N TYR A 215 17.35 38.84 12.25
CA TYR A 215 16.34 38.36 13.20
C TYR A 215 15.96 39.44 14.23
N GLY A 216 14.69 39.49 14.60
CA GLY A 216 14.16 40.45 15.58
C GLY A 216 13.86 41.85 15.01
N THR A 217 14.17 42.12 13.74
CA THR A 217 13.75 43.36 13.07
C THR A 217 12.26 43.34 12.74
N LEU A 218 11.64 44.53 12.65
CA LEU A 218 10.26 44.67 12.17
C LEU A 218 10.09 44.09 10.75
N ILE A 219 11.10 44.30 9.89
CA ILE A 219 11.12 43.77 8.52
C ILE A 219 11.08 42.23 8.53
N TYR A 220 11.92 41.59 9.36
CA TYR A 220 11.87 40.13 9.57
C TYR A 220 10.46 39.66 9.96
N CYS A 221 9.83 40.29 10.95
CA CYS A 221 8.51 39.89 11.42
C CYS A 221 7.41 40.06 10.36
N VAL A 222 7.41 41.17 9.60
CA VAL A 222 6.44 41.42 8.53
C VAL A 222 6.65 40.46 7.37
N THR A 223 7.89 40.25 6.91
CA THR A 223 8.20 39.29 5.85
C THR A 223 7.88 37.86 6.28
N TYR A 224 8.10 37.49 7.54
CA TYR A 224 7.76 36.17 8.08
C TYR A 224 6.26 35.91 8.14
N LEU A 225 5.45 36.91 8.52
CA LEU A 225 3.99 36.82 8.50
C LEU A 225 3.45 36.64 7.06
N ILE A 226 3.93 37.45 6.12
CA ILE A 226 3.54 37.37 4.69
C ILE A 226 3.95 36.01 4.09
N TYR A 227 5.18 35.56 4.37
CA TYR A 227 5.70 34.25 3.94
C TYR A 227 4.85 33.10 4.46
N ILE A 228 4.46 33.12 5.74
CA ILE A 228 3.56 32.09 6.32
C ILE A 228 2.21 32.05 5.61
N ILE A 229 1.57 33.22 5.41
CA ILE A 229 0.24 33.27 4.78
C ILE A 229 0.31 32.74 3.34
N PHE A 230 1.32 33.17 2.58
CA PHE A 230 1.56 32.68 1.22
C PHE A 230 1.86 31.18 1.19
N PHE A 231 2.74 30.68 2.06
CA PHE A 231 3.14 29.27 2.10
C PHE A 231 2.00 28.34 2.53
N ILE A 232 1.18 28.73 3.52
CA ILE A 232 -0.05 28.01 3.89
C ILE A 232 -0.96 27.89 2.67
N TYR A 233 -1.24 29.01 2.00
CA TYR A 233 -2.13 29.03 0.84
C TYR A 233 -1.58 28.19 -0.32
N ALA A 234 -0.28 28.31 -0.61
CA ALA A 234 0.43 27.52 -1.61
C ALA A 234 0.34 26.01 -1.33
N LEU A 235 0.56 25.58 -0.08
CA LEU A 235 0.41 24.17 0.32
C LEU A 235 -1.01 23.64 0.04
N PHE A 236 -2.05 24.40 0.38
CA PHE A 236 -3.44 24.00 0.12
C PHE A 236 -3.80 24.00 -1.38
N TYR A 237 -3.30 24.96 -2.16
CA TYR A 237 -3.41 25.00 -3.62
C TYR A 237 -2.77 23.78 -4.29
N CYS A 238 -1.53 23.45 -3.91
CA CYS A 238 -0.80 22.30 -4.43
C CYS A 238 -1.49 20.98 -4.03
N THR A 239 -1.97 20.92 -2.79
CA THR A 239 -2.71 19.80 -2.21
C THR A 239 -4.05 19.54 -2.89
N SER A 240 -4.86 20.58 -3.14
CA SER A 240 -6.17 20.42 -3.78
C SER A 240 -6.00 19.91 -5.21
N ARG A 241 -5.03 20.45 -5.95
CA ARG A 241 -4.66 19.99 -7.30
C ARG A 241 -4.16 18.55 -7.32
N ALA A 242 -3.30 18.16 -6.37
CA ALA A 242 -2.84 16.78 -6.25
C ALA A 242 -4.01 15.79 -6.04
N LYS A 243 -4.99 16.13 -5.18
CA LYS A 243 -6.21 15.31 -4.98
C LYS A 243 -7.03 15.18 -6.26
N ILE A 244 -7.29 16.28 -6.96
CA ILE A 244 -8.10 16.30 -8.19
C ILE A 244 -7.38 15.50 -9.29
N LEU A 245 -6.08 15.75 -9.50
CA LEU A 245 -5.24 15.05 -10.47
C LEU A 245 -5.23 13.53 -10.21
N ILE A 246 -4.93 13.10 -8.99
CA ILE A 246 -4.86 11.67 -8.66
C ILE A 246 -6.25 11.03 -8.75
N SER A 247 -7.32 11.74 -8.38
CA SER A 247 -8.69 11.24 -8.51
C SER A 247 -9.12 11.10 -9.98
N ALA A 248 -8.76 12.06 -10.84
CA ALA A 248 -9.01 12.02 -12.27
C ALA A 248 -8.25 10.86 -12.94
N VAL A 249 -6.96 10.70 -12.66
CA VAL A 249 -6.15 9.59 -13.19
C VAL A 249 -6.66 8.24 -12.66
N THR A 250 -7.03 8.14 -11.38
CA THR A 250 -7.64 6.93 -10.81
C THR A 250 -8.95 6.56 -11.51
N LEU A 251 -9.80 7.54 -11.78
CA LEU A 251 -11.06 7.36 -12.52
C LEU A 251 -10.80 6.89 -13.96
N GLN A 252 -9.91 7.55 -14.68
CA GLN A 252 -9.49 7.17 -16.04
C GLN A 252 -8.93 5.74 -16.07
N THR A 253 -8.01 5.40 -15.16
CA THR A 253 -7.50 4.02 -14.98
C THR A 253 -8.64 3.03 -14.75
N MET A 254 -9.63 3.34 -13.91
CA MET A 254 -10.73 2.43 -13.60
C MET A 254 -11.77 2.29 -14.71
N ILE A 255 -11.83 3.22 -15.67
CA ILE A 255 -12.60 3.07 -16.92
C ILE A 255 -11.81 2.21 -17.93
N VAL A 256 -10.51 2.48 -18.09
CA VAL A 256 -9.63 1.83 -19.07
C VAL A 256 -9.33 0.37 -18.73
N LEU A 257 -9.03 0.07 -17.46
CA LEU A 257 -8.50 -1.22 -17.05
C LEU A 257 -9.50 -2.39 -17.17
N PRO A 258 -10.81 -2.24 -16.88
CA PRO A 258 -11.80 -3.28 -17.15
C PRO A 258 -11.91 -3.59 -18.65
N LEU A 259 -11.96 -2.58 -19.52
CA LEU A 259 -12.04 -2.76 -20.98
C LEU A 259 -10.88 -3.63 -21.50
N LEU A 260 -9.64 -3.35 -21.05
CA LEU A 260 -8.46 -4.13 -21.40
C LEU A 260 -8.43 -5.56 -20.84
N ARG A 261 -9.17 -5.83 -19.75
CA ARG A 261 -9.12 -7.13 -19.04
C ARG A 261 -10.30 -8.04 -19.32
N GLN A 262 -11.47 -7.48 -19.60
CA GLN A 262 -12.75 -8.18 -19.70
C GLN A 262 -13.25 -8.21 -21.14
N GLU A 263 -13.30 -7.04 -21.81
CA GLU A 263 -13.80 -6.94 -23.18
C GLU A 263 -12.74 -7.38 -24.19
N PHE A 264 -11.61 -6.67 -24.32
CA PHE A 264 -10.64 -6.93 -25.40
C PHE A 264 -9.90 -8.28 -25.32
N ARG A 265 -10.02 -9.02 -24.20
CA ARG A 265 -9.26 -10.25 -23.97
C ARG A 265 -10.00 -11.46 -24.52
N LEU A 266 -9.73 -11.79 -25.79
CA LEU A 266 -10.40 -12.88 -26.52
C LEU A 266 -10.29 -14.24 -25.80
N LYS A 267 -9.19 -14.50 -25.09
CA LYS A 267 -8.91 -15.82 -24.49
C LYS A 267 -9.95 -16.17 -23.43
N GLN A 268 -10.87 -17.04 -23.81
CA GLN A 268 -11.83 -17.72 -22.94
C GLN A 268 -11.10 -18.68 -21.99
N ASP A 269 -10.73 -18.22 -20.79
CA ASP A 269 -10.43 -19.13 -19.69
C ASP A 269 -11.76 -19.81 -19.31
N THR A 270 -11.95 -21.06 -19.72
CA THR A 270 -13.16 -21.87 -19.46
C THR A 270 -13.43 -22.11 -17.97
N SER A 271 -12.46 -21.82 -17.10
CA SER A 271 -12.60 -21.78 -15.64
C SER A 271 -13.35 -20.56 -15.12
N PHE A 272 -13.44 -19.46 -15.89
CA PHE A 272 -14.35 -18.35 -15.61
C PHE A 272 -15.70 -18.64 -16.27
N GLY A 273 -16.65 -19.19 -15.50
CA GLY A 273 -18.02 -19.44 -15.94
C GLY A 273 -18.73 -18.18 -16.47
N LYS A 274 -19.75 -18.38 -17.32
CA LYS A 274 -20.55 -17.38 -18.07
C LYS A 274 -20.14 -15.92 -17.81
N ARG A 275 -19.45 -15.30 -18.80
CA ARG A 275 -18.95 -13.91 -18.74
C ARG A 275 -20.00 -12.99 -18.10
N LYS A 276 -19.64 -12.35 -16.97
CA LYS A 276 -20.56 -11.52 -16.17
C LYS A 276 -21.16 -10.36 -16.96
N TYR A 277 -20.42 -9.86 -17.95
CA TYR A 277 -20.92 -9.09 -19.07
C TYR A 277 -20.45 -9.85 -20.31
N PRO A 278 -21.34 -10.41 -21.15
CA PRO A 278 -20.92 -10.90 -22.45
C PRO A 278 -20.42 -9.71 -23.27
N LEU A 279 -19.35 -9.89 -24.05
CA LEU A 279 -19.03 -8.92 -25.10
C LEU A 279 -20.27 -8.74 -25.98
N VAL A 280 -20.53 -7.51 -26.41
CA VAL A 280 -21.50 -7.25 -27.48
C VAL A 280 -21.11 -8.08 -28.71
N PRO A 281 -22.02 -8.89 -29.29
CA PRO A 281 -21.69 -9.83 -30.37
C PRO A 281 -20.96 -9.19 -31.56
N GLU A 282 -21.28 -7.93 -31.87
CA GLU A 282 -20.64 -7.10 -32.90
C GLU A 282 -19.10 -7.11 -32.87
N PHE A 283 -18.46 -7.28 -31.70
CA PHE A 283 -16.99 -7.35 -31.60
C PHE A 283 -16.38 -8.66 -32.12
N TRP A 284 -17.17 -9.73 -32.18
CA TRP A 284 -16.78 -11.02 -32.77
C TRP A 284 -17.17 -11.06 -34.25
N GLU A 285 -18.32 -10.50 -34.59
CA GLU A 285 -18.81 -10.40 -35.98
C GLU A 285 -17.96 -9.45 -36.85
N ARG A 286 -17.36 -8.41 -36.26
CA ARG A 286 -16.56 -7.40 -36.98
C ARG A 286 -15.26 -7.07 -36.23
N PRO A 287 -14.10 -7.63 -36.63
CA PRO A 287 -12.81 -7.34 -35.98
C PRO A 287 -12.41 -5.87 -36.09
N GLU A 288 -12.93 -5.13 -37.07
CA GLU A 288 -12.81 -3.68 -37.21
C GLU A 288 -13.25 -2.92 -35.95
N ASN A 289 -14.29 -3.41 -35.25
CA ASN A 289 -14.79 -2.76 -34.04
C ASN A 289 -13.78 -2.88 -32.88
N ILE A 290 -13.08 -4.01 -32.77
CA ILE A 290 -11.95 -4.17 -31.82
C ILE A 290 -10.79 -3.24 -32.21
N VAL A 291 -10.48 -3.13 -33.50
CA VAL A 291 -9.45 -2.22 -34.02
C VAL A 291 -9.76 -0.77 -33.65
N ASN A 292 -10.97 -0.32 -33.97
CA ASN A 292 -11.42 1.06 -33.78
C ASN A 292 -11.48 1.42 -32.29
N MET A 293 -12.03 0.55 -31.44
CA MET A 293 -12.09 0.82 -30.00
C MET A 293 -10.70 0.78 -29.34
N TYR A 294 -9.80 -0.13 -29.74
CA TYR A 294 -8.44 -0.16 -29.18
C TYR A 294 -7.57 1.02 -29.67
N ARG A 295 -7.72 1.46 -30.93
CA ARG A 295 -7.07 2.68 -31.43
C ARG A 295 -7.62 3.92 -30.74
N SER A 296 -8.93 4.00 -30.53
CA SER A 296 -9.56 5.08 -29.75
C SER A 296 -9.01 5.13 -28.32
N LEU A 297 -8.88 3.97 -27.66
CA LEU A 297 -8.31 3.86 -26.32
C LEU A 297 -6.83 4.24 -26.26
N GLN A 298 -6.05 3.91 -27.30
CA GLN A 298 -4.67 4.39 -27.45
C GLN A 298 -4.63 5.92 -27.56
N ILE A 299 -5.42 6.53 -28.43
CA ILE A 299 -5.43 7.99 -28.64
C ILE A 299 -5.86 8.72 -27.37
N PHE A 300 -6.95 8.29 -26.73
CA PHE A 300 -7.39 8.84 -25.44
C PHE A 300 -6.29 8.80 -24.37
N LEU A 301 -5.52 7.71 -24.31
CA LEU A 301 -4.42 7.59 -23.36
C LEU A 301 -3.17 8.36 -23.79
N THR A 302 -2.93 8.58 -25.09
CA THR A 302 -1.93 9.53 -25.57
C THR A 302 -2.29 10.96 -25.16
N GLU A 303 -3.56 11.39 -25.29
CA GLU A 303 -4.02 12.71 -24.81
C GLU A 303 -3.84 12.88 -23.30
N ILE A 304 -4.26 11.87 -22.51
CA ILE A 304 -4.01 11.82 -21.06
C ILE A 304 -2.51 11.92 -20.74
N CYS A 305 -1.65 11.23 -21.50
CA CYS A 305 -0.21 11.26 -21.27
C CYS A 305 0.47 12.52 -21.80
N TYR A 306 -0.09 13.19 -22.79
CA TYR A 306 0.39 14.48 -23.29
C TYR A 306 0.11 15.58 -22.26
N VAL A 307 -1.08 15.58 -21.66
CA VAL A 307 -1.45 16.49 -20.57
C VAL A 307 -0.71 16.12 -19.27
N PHE A 308 -0.90 14.93 -18.71
CA PHE A 308 -0.37 14.62 -17.37
C PHE A 308 1.08 14.12 -17.34
N GLY A 309 1.64 13.68 -18.47
CA GLY A 309 3.00 13.11 -18.53
C GLY A 309 4.10 14.12 -18.20
N LEU A 310 3.88 15.41 -18.46
CA LEU A 310 4.76 16.48 -17.98
C LEU A 310 4.91 16.48 -16.46
N GLY A 311 3.85 16.18 -15.71
CA GLY A 311 3.91 15.99 -14.26
C GLY A 311 4.51 14.65 -13.82
N VAL A 312 4.40 13.61 -14.66
CA VAL A 312 4.95 12.26 -14.37
C VAL A 312 6.48 12.27 -14.34
N LEU A 313 7.16 13.04 -15.21
CA LEU A 313 8.62 13.05 -15.29
C LEU A 313 9.29 13.60 -14.01
N PRO A 314 8.94 14.79 -13.49
CA PRO A 314 9.42 15.27 -12.19
C PRO A 314 8.97 14.41 -11.01
N LEU A 315 7.77 13.81 -11.08
CA LEU A 315 7.35 12.84 -10.07
C LEU A 315 8.29 11.62 -10.06
N GLN A 316 8.65 11.07 -11.22
CA GLN A 316 9.63 9.98 -11.33
C GLN A 316 11.02 10.39 -10.83
N ALA A 317 11.45 11.64 -11.06
CA ALA A 317 12.72 12.15 -10.52
C ALA A 317 12.71 12.22 -8.98
N ILE A 318 11.66 12.77 -8.37
CA ILE A 318 11.46 12.71 -6.90
C ILE A 318 11.46 11.27 -6.42
N LEU A 319 10.79 10.36 -7.13
CA LEU A 319 10.68 8.96 -6.72
C LEU A 319 12.01 8.23 -6.75
N GLY A 320 12.86 8.50 -7.74
CA GLY A 320 14.24 8.05 -7.77
C GLY A 320 15.03 8.58 -6.58
N GLN A 321 14.95 9.89 -6.33
CA GLN A 321 15.68 10.54 -5.24
C GLN A 321 15.23 10.04 -3.85
N ILE A 322 13.92 9.99 -3.59
CA ILE A 322 13.32 9.42 -2.37
C ILE A 322 13.70 7.93 -2.20
N GLN A 323 13.80 7.16 -3.29
CA GLN A 323 14.22 5.76 -3.24
C GLN A 323 15.72 5.60 -2.90
N ILE A 324 16.56 6.54 -3.31
CA ILE A 324 17.99 6.60 -2.94
C ILE A 324 18.12 7.02 -1.47
N ASP A 325 17.50 8.13 -1.08
CA ASP A 325 17.72 8.78 0.22
C ASP A 325 17.11 8.01 1.41
N LEU A 326 16.00 7.28 1.21
CA LEU A 326 15.37 6.48 2.27
C LEU A 326 15.97 5.07 2.43
N GLY A 327 16.70 4.58 1.43
CA GLY A 327 17.19 3.21 1.34
C GLY A 327 16.10 2.12 1.33
N ASP A 328 16.52 0.87 1.16
CA ASP A 328 15.60 -0.29 1.16
C ASP A 328 14.77 -0.52 2.45
N PRO A 329 15.25 -0.27 3.69
CA PRO A 329 14.48 -0.64 4.88
C PRO A 329 13.28 0.28 5.13
N ILE A 330 13.39 1.59 4.85
CA ILE A 330 12.28 2.54 5.08
C ILE A 330 11.25 2.46 3.95
N ARG A 331 11.67 2.14 2.71
CA ARG A 331 10.83 2.04 1.50
C ARG A 331 9.56 1.22 1.69
N ASN A 332 9.63 0.12 2.45
CA ASN A 332 8.50 -0.79 2.65
C ASN A 332 7.44 -0.27 3.66
N ASN A 333 7.77 0.70 4.51
CA ASN A 333 6.97 1.10 5.66
C ASN A 333 6.42 2.54 5.60
N SER A 334 7.03 3.42 4.81
CA SER A 334 6.46 4.74 4.51
C SER A 334 5.11 4.60 3.80
N VAL A 335 4.07 5.27 4.33
CA VAL A 335 2.72 5.27 3.72
C VAL A 335 2.75 5.95 2.35
N LEU A 336 3.61 6.96 2.20
CA LEU A 336 3.88 7.64 0.95
C LEU A 336 4.40 6.63 -0.10
N CYS A 337 5.44 5.85 0.23
CA CYS A 337 5.99 4.83 -0.66
C CYS A 337 4.94 3.80 -1.11
N ARG A 338 3.97 3.44 -0.25
CA ARG A 338 2.88 2.52 -0.62
C ARG A 338 1.86 3.13 -1.59
N VAL A 339 1.53 4.42 -1.46
CA VAL A 339 0.70 5.14 -2.45
C VAL A 339 1.41 5.21 -3.81
N LEU A 340 2.73 5.35 -3.79
CA LEU A 340 3.57 5.44 -4.97
C LEU A 340 3.79 4.08 -5.64
N ASP A 341 3.96 3.01 -4.85
CA ASP A 341 3.90 1.62 -5.31
C ASP A 341 2.54 1.29 -5.93
N ASP A 342 1.42 1.73 -5.33
CA ASP A 342 0.08 1.55 -5.91
C ASP A 342 -0.07 2.29 -7.26
N TYR A 343 0.53 3.48 -7.41
CA TYR A 343 0.54 4.23 -8.68
C TYR A 343 1.44 3.55 -9.75
N ALA A 344 2.65 3.13 -9.39
CA ALA A 344 3.54 2.37 -10.26
C ALA A 344 2.96 0.98 -10.61
N TYR A 345 2.21 0.39 -9.69
CA TYR A 345 1.45 -0.85 -9.89
C TYR A 345 0.31 -0.62 -10.90
N ILE A 346 -0.46 0.47 -10.80
CA ILE A 346 -1.47 0.87 -11.79
C ILE A 346 -0.87 0.94 -13.19
N HIS A 347 0.26 1.65 -13.36
CA HIS A 347 1.00 1.74 -14.62
C HIS A 347 1.40 0.36 -15.16
N ARG A 348 2.08 -0.43 -14.33
CA ARG A 348 2.53 -1.80 -14.65
C ARG A 348 1.36 -2.72 -15.00
N VAL A 349 0.22 -2.55 -14.33
CA VAL A 349 -1.03 -3.30 -14.54
C VAL A 349 -1.71 -2.91 -15.85
N MET A 350 -1.75 -1.62 -16.21
CA MET A 350 -2.28 -1.17 -17.50
C MET A 350 -1.44 -1.72 -18.65
N HIS A 351 -0.12 -1.51 -18.61
CA HIS A 351 0.81 -2.01 -19.65
C HIS A 351 0.78 -3.53 -19.77
N LYS A 352 0.76 -4.26 -18.64
CA LYS A 352 0.61 -5.72 -18.67
C LYS A 352 -0.75 -6.13 -19.24
N SER A 353 -1.85 -5.48 -18.87
CA SER A 353 -3.18 -5.86 -19.35
C SER A 353 -3.33 -5.60 -20.86
N ALA A 354 -2.75 -4.51 -21.38
CA ALA A 354 -2.66 -4.25 -22.81
C ALA A 354 -1.76 -5.28 -23.55
N THR A 355 -0.66 -5.69 -22.93
CA THR A 355 0.21 -6.75 -23.46
C THR A 355 -0.50 -8.11 -23.49
N ASP A 356 -1.15 -8.51 -22.39
CA ASP A 356 -1.94 -9.73 -22.26
C ASP A 356 -3.13 -9.74 -23.24
N CYS A 357 -3.71 -8.56 -23.52
CA CYS A 357 -4.75 -8.31 -24.52
C CYS A 357 -4.23 -8.57 -25.95
N ILE A 358 -3.19 -7.85 -26.41
CA ILE A 358 -2.56 -8.05 -27.73
C ILE A 358 -2.09 -9.51 -27.90
N THR A 359 -1.57 -10.12 -26.83
CA THR A 359 -1.14 -11.53 -26.83
C THR A 359 -2.33 -12.50 -26.96
N SER A 360 -3.50 -12.17 -26.42
CA SER A 360 -4.72 -12.96 -26.65
C SER A 360 -5.12 -12.99 -28.13
N TRP A 361 -4.83 -11.92 -28.88
CA TRP A 361 -5.02 -11.86 -30.35
C TRP A 361 -3.95 -12.64 -31.14
N LYS A 362 -2.98 -13.26 -30.46
CA LYS A 362 -2.09 -14.28 -31.04
C LYS A 362 -2.62 -15.71 -30.83
N THR A 363 -3.36 -15.98 -29.77
CA THR A 363 -3.83 -17.33 -29.42
C THR A 363 -5.29 -17.58 -29.81
N GLY A 364 -6.16 -16.58 -29.76
CA GLY A 364 -7.57 -16.65 -30.18
C GLY A 364 -7.80 -16.72 -31.69
N TRP A 365 -6.88 -17.33 -32.47
CA TRP A 365 -6.99 -17.42 -33.94
C TRP A 365 -8.13 -18.34 -34.41
N ALA A 366 -8.61 -19.23 -33.55
CA ALA A 366 -9.75 -20.11 -33.79
C ALA A 366 -11.12 -19.43 -33.56
N HIS A 367 -11.17 -18.17 -33.11
CA HIS A 367 -12.40 -17.40 -32.92
C HIS A 367 -12.69 -16.41 -34.06
N TRP A 368 -11.97 -16.53 -35.18
CA TRP A 368 -12.15 -15.68 -36.36
C TRP A 368 -12.45 -16.61 -37.53
N ASP A 369 -13.72 -16.74 -37.90
CA ASP A 369 -14.17 -17.82 -38.80
C ASP A 369 -13.66 -17.66 -40.23
N CYS A 370 -13.56 -16.43 -40.74
CA CYS A 370 -13.10 -16.17 -42.09
C CYS A 370 -11.59 -15.88 -42.19
N ALA A 371 -10.98 -16.24 -43.32
CA ALA A 371 -9.54 -16.05 -43.55
C ALA A 371 -9.12 -14.57 -43.73
N ARG A 372 -10.06 -13.69 -44.11
CA ARG A 372 -9.85 -12.23 -44.24
C ARG A 372 -9.52 -11.63 -42.87
N ASP A 373 -10.30 -11.98 -41.85
CA ASP A 373 -10.19 -11.46 -40.48
C ASP A 373 -8.90 -11.95 -39.81
N ARG A 374 -8.60 -13.25 -39.98
CA ARG A 374 -7.31 -13.83 -39.56
C ARG A 374 -6.11 -13.14 -40.22
N LYS A 375 -6.24 -12.61 -41.44
CA LYS A 375 -5.20 -11.82 -42.15
C LYS A 375 -5.17 -10.36 -41.66
N TYR A 376 -6.33 -9.75 -41.43
CA TYR A 376 -6.50 -8.39 -40.92
C TYR A 376 -5.98 -8.24 -39.48
N MET A 377 -6.46 -9.04 -38.54
CA MET A 377 -5.99 -9.03 -37.15
C MET A 377 -4.51 -9.41 -37.03
N ARG A 378 -3.97 -10.25 -37.92
CA ARG A 378 -2.52 -10.52 -38.02
C ARG A 378 -1.72 -9.29 -38.45
N LYS A 379 -2.23 -8.43 -39.35
CA LYS A 379 -1.63 -7.13 -39.69
C LYS A 379 -1.76 -6.15 -38.51
N PHE A 380 -2.96 -5.98 -37.98
CA PHE A 380 -3.24 -5.04 -36.88
C PHE A 380 -2.37 -5.33 -35.64
N ARG A 381 -2.27 -6.59 -35.22
CA ARG A 381 -1.42 -7.01 -34.09
C ARG A 381 0.06 -6.67 -34.30
N LYS A 382 0.55 -6.63 -35.55
CA LYS A 382 1.93 -6.19 -35.86
C LYS A 382 2.11 -4.67 -35.76
N SER A 383 1.07 -3.87 -35.98
CA SER A 383 1.09 -2.41 -35.83
C SER A 383 0.55 -1.89 -34.48
N CYS A 384 0.23 -2.80 -33.55
CA CYS A 384 -0.20 -2.47 -32.20
C CYS A 384 0.96 -2.42 -31.22
N LYS A 385 1.22 -1.23 -30.67
CA LYS A 385 1.98 -1.07 -29.43
C LYS A 385 1.06 -1.37 -28.23
N PRO A 386 1.55 -1.98 -27.14
CA PRO A 386 0.83 -1.98 -25.87
C PRO A 386 0.49 -0.55 -25.45
N ILE A 387 -0.70 -0.36 -24.89
CA ILE A 387 -1.04 0.89 -24.20
C ILE A 387 -0.06 1.08 -23.03
N TYR A 388 0.57 2.24 -23.01
CA TYR A 388 1.53 2.68 -22.00
C TYR A 388 1.05 4.01 -21.42
N PHE A 389 1.31 4.24 -20.13
CA PHE A 389 1.04 5.51 -19.47
C PHE A 389 2.37 6.16 -19.13
N GLY A 390 2.65 7.34 -19.68
CA GLY A 390 3.93 8.03 -19.53
C GLY A 390 4.21 8.96 -20.71
N TYR A 391 5.11 9.93 -20.53
CA TYR A 391 5.30 11.01 -21.50
C TYR A 391 6.00 10.52 -22.79
N PRO A 392 5.40 10.69 -23.99
CA PRO A 392 6.01 10.27 -25.24
C PRO A 392 7.22 11.14 -25.58
N GLY A 393 8.33 10.51 -25.98
CA GLY A 393 9.57 11.19 -26.40
C GLY A 393 10.73 11.09 -25.41
N PHE A 394 10.48 10.79 -24.13
CA PHE A 394 11.54 10.46 -23.18
C PHE A 394 11.92 8.97 -23.26
N MET A 395 13.21 8.66 -23.23
CA MET A 395 13.68 7.27 -23.17
C MET A 395 13.38 6.66 -21.79
N VAL A 396 12.36 5.82 -21.72
CA VAL A 396 12.08 5.02 -20.53
C VAL A 396 13.14 3.92 -20.43
N GLY A 397 14.15 4.13 -19.60
CA GLY A 397 15.13 3.10 -19.24
C GLY A 397 14.43 1.89 -18.63
N VAL A 398 14.26 0.82 -19.42
CA VAL A 398 13.61 -0.42 -18.95
C VAL A 398 14.57 -1.11 -17.99
N LEU A 399 14.38 -0.89 -16.69
CA LEU A 399 15.19 -1.47 -15.61
C LEU A 399 15.00 -3.00 -15.57
N ARG A 400 15.71 -3.72 -16.45
CA ARG A 400 15.66 -5.17 -16.59
C ARG A 400 16.46 -5.81 -15.46
N VAL A 401 15.83 -5.95 -14.28
CA VAL A 401 16.43 -6.57 -13.09
C VAL A 401 16.95 -7.98 -13.43
N TRP A 402 18.27 -8.12 -13.54
CA TRP A 402 18.93 -9.41 -13.71
C TRP A 402 18.91 -10.16 -12.37
N SER A 403 18.07 -11.18 -12.29
CA SER A 403 18.02 -12.11 -11.16
C SER A 403 18.79 -13.37 -11.51
N THR A 404 20.09 -13.44 -11.17
CA THR A 404 20.72 -14.58 -10.44
C THR A 404 22.24 -14.47 -10.30
N TYR A 405 22.74 -15.07 -9.21
CA TYR A 405 24.12 -15.46 -8.92
C TYR A 405 25.18 -14.38 -8.65
N SER A 406 26.22 -14.82 -7.95
CA SER A 406 27.11 -14.03 -7.10
C SER A 406 28.51 -13.85 -7.68
N ARG A 407 29.06 -12.63 -7.56
CA ARG A 407 30.49 -12.33 -7.59
C ARG A 407 30.83 -11.27 -6.52
N THR A 408 32.12 -11.13 -6.25
CA THR A 408 32.71 -10.36 -5.14
C THR A 408 32.72 -8.83 -5.37
N PRO A 409 32.85 -8.01 -4.30
CA PRO A 409 32.50 -6.58 -4.34
C PRO A 409 33.72 -5.65 -4.54
N GLU A 410 34.39 -5.72 -5.69
CA GLU A 410 35.41 -4.72 -6.07
C GLU A 410 35.17 -4.19 -7.49
N ALA A 411 35.42 -2.89 -7.68
CA ALA A 411 35.04 -2.04 -8.83
C ALA A 411 33.53 -1.84 -9.08
N GLY A 412 33.06 -0.58 -9.09
CA GLY A 412 31.64 -0.28 -9.37
C GLY A 412 31.13 1.15 -9.11
N VAL A 413 31.81 2.20 -9.61
CA VAL A 413 31.34 3.61 -9.47
C VAL A 413 31.48 4.43 -10.78
N ARG A 414 31.34 3.80 -11.96
CA ARG A 414 31.35 4.53 -13.26
C ARG A 414 30.27 4.14 -14.27
N ASP A 415 29.60 3.01 -14.14
CA ASP A 415 28.61 2.53 -15.12
C ASP A 415 27.16 2.92 -14.78
N PHE A 416 26.94 4.22 -14.50
CA PHE A 416 25.61 4.81 -14.50
C PHE A 416 25.44 5.72 -15.72
N PHE A 417 24.30 5.56 -16.40
CA PHE A 417 23.91 6.12 -17.72
C PHE A 417 24.42 5.39 -18.97
N TRP A 418 23.61 5.55 -20.03
CA TRP A 418 23.79 5.12 -21.43
C TRP A 418 23.59 3.63 -21.77
N SER A 419 22.52 3.38 -22.54
CA SER A 419 22.35 2.20 -23.39
C SER A 419 21.60 2.65 -24.66
N THR A 420 22.14 2.34 -25.83
CA THR A 420 21.75 2.93 -27.12
C THR A 420 20.86 2.02 -28.00
N GLU A 421 20.52 0.80 -27.54
CA GLU A 421 19.81 -0.22 -28.34
C GLU A 421 18.51 0.28 -29.02
N TYR A 422 17.79 1.21 -28.39
CA TYR A 422 16.53 1.74 -28.92
C TYR A 422 16.69 2.63 -30.17
N ALA A 423 17.87 3.23 -30.39
CA ALA A 423 18.13 4.03 -31.58
C ALA A 423 18.47 3.13 -32.80
N GLU A 424 19.39 2.19 -32.60
CA GLU A 424 19.82 1.25 -33.66
C GLU A 424 18.66 0.45 -34.27
N TYR A 425 17.71 -0.03 -33.46
CA TYR A 425 16.60 -0.82 -33.96
C TYR A 425 15.65 -0.02 -34.87
N GLY A 426 15.58 1.31 -34.70
CA GLY A 426 14.88 2.21 -35.61
C GLY A 426 15.63 2.39 -36.93
N VAL A 427 16.93 2.70 -36.86
CA VAL A 427 17.78 2.96 -38.04
C VAL A 427 17.91 1.73 -38.94
N ARG A 428 18.13 0.54 -38.35
CA ARG A 428 18.26 -0.73 -39.11
C ARG A 428 16.96 -1.16 -39.82
N MET A 429 15.80 -0.62 -39.44
CA MET A 429 14.53 -0.84 -40.15
C MET A 429 14.33 0.13 -41.33
N ALA A 430 14.77 1.39 -41.21
CA ALA A 430 14.69 2.35 -42.31
C ALA A 430 15.55 1.91 -43.51
N GLY A 431 16.78 1.47 -43.26
CA GLY A 431 17.73 1.05 -44.30
C GLY A 431 17.39 -0.23 -45.07
N ARG A 432 16.31 -0.95 -44.72
CA ARG A 432 15.89 -2.20 -45.40
C ARG A 432 14.59 -2.07 -46.21
N SER A 433 14.02 -0.87 -46.33
CA SER A 433 12.73 -0.66 -47.01
C SER A 433 12.81 -0.57 -48.54
N THR A 434 14.01 -0.51 -49.14
CA THR A 434 14.21 -0.22 -50.57
C THR A 434 14.51 -1.44 -51.44
N GLU A 435 15.08 -2.53 -50.91
CA GLU A 435 15.48 -3.69 -51.72
C GLU A 435 14.31 -4.61 -52.14
N TYR A 436 13.25 -4.71 -51.32
CA TYR A 436 12.17 -5.69 -51.54
C TYR A 436 11.22 -5.38 -52.72
N ALA A 437 11.48 -4.32 -53.48
CA ALA A 437 10.64 -3.86 -54.59
C ALA A 437 11.04 -4.38 -55.99
N ARG A 438 12.14 -5.16 -56.11
CA ARG A 438 12.74 -5.49 -57.43
C ARG A 438 12.62 -6.95 -57.92
N PHE A 439 12.07 -7.87 -57.13
CA PHE A 439 12.09 -9.32 -57.43
C PHE A 439 10.69 -9.94 -57.69
N ALA A 440 9.90 -9.33 -58.58
CA ALA A 440 8.55 -9.80 -58.93
C ALA A 440 8.19 -9.62 -60.42
N GLY A 441 8.85 -10.36 -61.32
CA GLY A 441 8.45 -10.48 -62.72
C GLY A 441 9.42 -11.28 -63.59
N GLY A 442 8.99 -12.43 -64.13
CA GLY A 442 9.88 -13.29 -64.95
C GLY A 442 9.31 -14.66 -65.36
N ARG A 443 8.51 -14.67 -66.44
CA ARG A 443 8.13 -15.78 -67.37
C ARG A 443 8.39 -17.26 -67.03
N LYS A 444 7.29 -18.02 -67.11
CA LYS A 444 7.08 -19.34 -67.77
C LYS A 444 8.29 -20.08 -68.42
N SER A 445 8.32 -21.40 -68.24
CA SER A 445 8.56 -22.36 -69.34
C SER A 445 7.77 -23.67 -69.12
N LYS A 446 7.67 -24.53 -70.14
CA LYS A 446 7.05 -25.87 -70.12
C LYS A 446 8.12 -26.97 -70.23
N THR A 447 7.81 -28.17 -69.74
CA THR A 447 8.11 -29.45 -70.43
C THR A 447 7.13 -30.53 -69.97
N ASN A 448 6.96 -31.57 -70.78
CA ASN A 448 6.07 -32.71 -70.53
C ASN A 448 6.92 -33.95 -70.17
N PHE A 449 6.36 -34.94 -69.47
CA PHE A 449 6.02 -36.25 -70.06
C PHE A 449 5.10 -37.06 -69.12
N THR A 450 4.68 -38.26 -69.55
CA THR A 450 3.51 -39.00 -69.04
C THR A 450 3.89 -40.27 -68.24
N PRO A 451 3.11 -41.38 -68.14
CA PRO A 451 2.76 -41.96 -66.84
C PRO A 451 3.34 -43.38 -66.61
N ASP A 452 2.97 -44.04 -65.50
CA ASP A 452 2.19 -45.29 -65.56
C ASP A 452 1.76 -45.86 -64.18
N ASN A 453 0.51 -46.33 -64.15
CA ASN A 453 -0.05 -47.56 -63.57
C ASN A 453 0.05 -47.97 -62.07
N ASP A 454 -1.14 -48.43 -61.63
CA ASP A 454 -1.47 -49.61 -60.81
C ASP A 454 -1.51 -49.65 -59.26
N ILE A 455 -2.76 -49.78 -58.79
CA ILE A 455 -3.32 -50.88 -57.97
C ILE A 455 -2.53 -51.32 -56.72
N CYS A 456 -3.09 -51.01 -55.53
CA CYS A 456 -3.54 -52.08 -54.62
C CYS A 456 -4.51 -51.58 -53.52
N SER A 457 -5.31 -52.51 -53.01
CA SER A 457 -6.18 -52.33 -51.83
C SER A 457 -5.41 -52.57 -50.52
N ASN A 458 -5.96 -52.08 -49.39
CA ASN A 458 -6.44 -52.96 -48.31
C ASN A 458 -6.92 -52.17 -47.08
N ASP A 459 -8.06 -52.58 -46.52
CA ASP A 459 -8.48 -52.24 -45.17
C ASP A 459 -7.66 -52.99 -44.12
N SER A 460 -7.33 -52.33 -43.00
CA SER A 460 -7.22 -53.04 -41.72
C SER A 460 -7.27 -52.12 -40.49
N CYS A 461 -8.14 -52.50 -39.54
CA CYS A 461 -8.02 -52.36 -38.09
C CYS A 461 -7.35 -51.10 -37.50
N ARG A 462 -8.17 -50.21 -36.89
CA ARG A 462 -7.70 -49.23 -35.89
C ARG A 462 -8.57 -49.19 -34.63
N ASN A 463 -8.56 -50.29 -33.88
CA ASN A 463 -9.21 -50.38 -32.57
C ASN A 463 -8.70 -49.27 -31.63
N THR A 464 -9.59 -48.33 -31.31
CA THR A 464 -9.28 -47.18 -30.44
C THR A 464 -9.97 -47.38 -29.10
N ILE A 465 -9.19 -47.64 -28.05
CA ILE A 465 -9.71 -47.86 -26.70
C ILE A 465 -9.96 -46.50 -26.04
N GLU A 466 -11.23 -46.12 -25.90
CA GLU A 466 -11.60 -44.90 -25.15
C GLU A 466 -11.48 -45.13 -23.64
N PHE A 467 -10.57 -44.39 -23.00
CA PHE A 467 -10.51 -44.29 -21.54
C PHE A 467 -11.39 -43.14 -21.05
N THR A 468 -12.65 -43.45 -20.71
CA THR A 468 -13.64 -42.48 -20.20
C THR A 468 -13.31 -42.01 -18.78
N VAL A 469 -12.39 -41.05 -18.65
CA VAL A 469 -12.02 -40.46 -17.36
C VAL A 469 -13.11 -39.49 -16.89
N HIS A 470 -14.02 -39.96 -16.02
CA HIS A 470 -15.01 -39.13 -15.34
C HIS A 470 -14.34 -38.10 -14.42
N CYS A 471 -14.03 -36.93 -14.97
CA CYS A 471 -13.42 -35.82 -14.26
C CYS A 471 -14.49 -34.95 -13.56
N THR A 472 -14.84 -35.32 -12.33
CA THR A 472 -15.83 -34.60 -11.51
C THR A 472 -15.36 -33.16 -11.21
N GLN A 473 -16.08 -32.17 -11.75
CA GLN A 473 -15.72 -30.76 -11.62
C GLN A 473 -15.91 -30.25 -10.18
N VAL A 474 -14.80 -29.99 -9.49
CA VAL A 474 -14.83 -29.26 -8.21
C VAL A 474 -14.95 -27.76 -8.49
N HIS A 475 -16.16 -27.20 -8.30
CA HIS A 475 -16.39 -25.75 -8.40
C HIS A 475 -15.58 -24.97 -7.34
N VAL A 476 -14.51 -24.31 -7.76
CA VAL A 476 -13.74 -23.37 -6.93
C VAL A 476 -14.49 -22.03 -6.83
N GLY A 477 -15.66 -22.05 -6.21
CA GLY A 477 -16.30 -20.83 -5.72
C GLY A 477 -15.45 -20.21 -4.61
N THR A 478 -15.54 -18.89 -4.43
CA THR A 478 -15.00 -18.22 -3.23
C THR A 478 -15.89 -18.48 -2.02
N GLN A 479 -15.96 -19.76 -1.61
CA GLN A 479 -16.48 -20.14 -0.31
C GLN A 479 -15.76 -19.30 0.76
N LYS A 480 -16.54 -18.57 1.57
CA LYS A 480 -16.08 -18.24 2.90
C LYS A 480 -15.84 -19.57 3.60
N TYR A 481 -14.60 -19.86 3.97
CA TYR A 481 -14.26 -20.97 4.86
C TYR A 481 -14.73 -20.64 6.28
N THR A 482 -16.06 -20.62 6.47
CA THR A 482 -16.65 -20.63 7.80
C THR A 482 -16.21 -21.89 8.50
N MET A 483 -15.67 -21.76 9.72
CA MET A 483 -15.41 -22.89 10.62
C MET A 483 -16.75 -23.47 11.11
N SER A 484 -17.50 -24.08 10.18
CA SER A 484 -18.87 -24.57 10.38
C SER A 484 -18.94 -25.95 11.03
N GLY A 485 -17.79 -26.51 11.43
CA GLY A 485 -17.76 -27.66 12.33
C GLY A 485 -18.42 -27.30 13.65
N ARG A 486 -19.36 -28.16 14.08
CA ARG A 486 -20.17 -28.04 15.31
C ARG A 486 -19.35 -27.44 16.46
N GLN A 487 -19.58 -26.15 16.79
CA GLN A 487 -18.74 -25.42 17.76
C GLN A 487 -18.81 -26.13 19.12
N ARG A 488 -17.72 -26.81 19.48
CA ARG A 488 -17.55 -27.38 20.82
C ARG A 488 -17.54 -26.23 21.83
N THR A 489 -18.26 -26.40 22.93
CA THR A 489 -18.15 -25.51 24.09
C THR A 489 -16.70 -25.48 24.56
N ILE A 490 -16.17 -24.28 24.80
CA ILE A 490 -14.80 -24.13 25.30
C ILE A 490 -14.72 -24.79 26.68
N ASN A 491 -13.71 -25.65 26.89
CA ASN A 491 -13.54 -26.32 28.17
C ASN A 491 -12.96 -25.32 29.19
N PRO A 492 -13.67 -24.98 30.28
CA PRO A 492 -13.22 -23.99 31.26
C PRO A 492 -11.95 -24.43 32.03
N LYS A 493 -11.60 -25.72 32.02
CA LYS A 493 -10.36 -26.25 32.63
C LYS A 493 -9.10 -26.01 31.78
N CYS A 494 -9.20 -25.44 30.57
CA CYS A 494 -8.04 -25.15 29.73
C CYS A 494 -7.18 -24.01 30.32
N PRO A 495 -5.87 -24.21 30.61
CA PRO A 495 -5.02 -23.17 31.21
C PRO A 495 -4.75 -21.95 30.31
N LEU A 496 -4.98 -22.08 28.99
CA LEU A 496 -5.00 -20.95 28.06
C LEU A 496 -6.20 -20.03 28.33
N VAL A 497 -7.39 -20.61 28.54
CA VAL A 497 -8.65 -19.87 28.76
C VAL A 497 -8.58 -19.03 30.03
N SER A 498 -8.06 -19.60 31.12
CA SER A 498 -7.84 -18.85 32.37
C SER A 498 -6.92 -17.65 32.18
N ARG A 499 -5.77 -17.83 31.50
CA ARG A 499 -4.83 -16.72 31.19
C ARG A 499 -5.44 -15.68 30.26
N LEU A 500 -6.14 -16.11 29.22
CA LEU A 500 -6.83 -15.26 28.26
C LEU A 500 -7.93 -14.43 28.91
N LYS A 501 -8.75 -15.03 29.78
CA LYS A 501 -9.78 -14.35 30.58
C LYS A 501 -9.17 -13.31 31.51
N ARG A 502 -8.05 -13.60 32.18
CA ARG A 502 -7.30 -12.60 32.97
C ARG A 502 -6.80 -11.43 32.10
N HIS A 503 -6.20 -11.72 30.94
CA HIS A 503 -5.74 -10.70 30.00
C HIS A 503 -6.90 -9.82 29.48
N LEU A 504 -7.99 -10.43 29.01
CA LEU A 504 -9.16 -9.70 28.53
C LEU A 504 -9.76 -8.84 29.65
N LYS A 505 -9.81 -9.31 30.91
CA LYS A 505 -10.23 -8.48 32.05
C LYS A 505 -9.37 -7.22 32.23
N TYR A 506 -8.06 -7.26 32.02
CA TYR A 506 -7.22 -6.04 32.03
C TYR A 506 -7.53 -5.12 30.85
N GLY A 507 -7.71 -5.66 29.64
CA GLY A 507 -8.12 -4.88 28.46
C GLY A 507 -9.53 -4.30 28.59
N ASP A 508 -10.40 -4.97 29.33
CA ASP A 508 -11.75 -4.57 29.65
C ASP A 508 -11.78 -3.39 30.64
N ILE A 509 -10.96 -3.45 31.70
CA ILE A 509 -10.77 -2.39 32.70
C ILE A 509 -10.15 -1.14 32.08
N LEU A 510 -9.07 -1.29 31.31
CA LEU A 510 -8.36 -0.18 30.64
C LEU A 510 -9.07 0.30 29.36
N LEU A 511 -10.24 -0.26 29.04
CA LEU A 511 -11.05 0.06 27.86
C LEU A 511 -10.26 0.04 26.53
N CYS A 512 -9.21 -0.77 26.44
CA CYS A 512 -8.18 -0.67 25.41
C CYS A 512 -8.25 -1.76 24.32
N THR A 513 -9.00 -2.83 24.56
CA THR A 513 -9.22 -3.94 23.62
C THR A 513 -10.61 -3.90 22.97
N PHE A 514 -10.71 -4.41 21.74
CA PHE A 514 -11.97 -4.69 21.05
C PHE A 514 -12.66 -5.99 21.49
N PRO A 515 -11.94 -7.12 21.67
CA PRO A 515 -12.55 -8.30 22.28
C PRO A 515 -12.73 -8.15 23.78
N THR A 516 -13.71 -8.89 24.30
CA THR A 516 -14.02 -9.13 25.71
C THR A 516 -14.40 -10.61 25.89
N TRP A 517 -14.52 -11.07 27.14
CA TRP A 517 -14.94 -12.43 27.47
C TRP A 517 -16.43 -12.50 27.83
N ASP A 518 -17.20 -13.28 27.06
CA ASP A 518 -18.62 -13.54 27.29
C ASP A 518 -18.77 -14.78 28.17
N GLU A 519 -18.99 -14.56 29.47
CA GLU A 519 -19.14 -15.63 30.47
C GLU A 519 -20.30 -16.56 30.11
N ASN A 520 -21.45 -16.00 29.72
CA ASN A 520 -22.68 -16.74 29.40
C ASN A 520 -22.51 -17.66 28.18
N LYS A 521 -21.61 -17.30 27.25
CA LYS A 521 -21.27 -18.12 26.07
C LYS A 521 -19.92 -18.82 26.20
N ASN A 522 -19.27 -18.71 27.37
CA ASN A 522 -17.92 -19.15 27.71
C ASN A 522 -16.89 -18.90 26.59
N LYS A 523 -16.90 -17.72 25.95
CA LYS A 523 -16.08 -17.45 24.75
C LYS A 523 -15.75 -15.97 24.52
N ILE A 524 -14.75 -15.71 23.68
CA ILE A 524 -14.36 -14.36 23.25
C ILE A 524 -15.43 -13.79 22.31
N VAL A 525 -15.84 -12.54 22.51
CA VAL A 525 -16.76 -11.81 21.61
C VAL A 525 -16.24 -10.39 21.33
N THR A 526 -16.71 -9.76 20.25
CA THR A 526 -16.51 -8.31 20.06
C THR A 526 -17.38 -7.52 21.02
N ARG A 527 -16.83 -6.46 21.62
CA ARG A 527 -17.59 -5.49 22.43
C ARG A 527 -18.68 -4.78 21.62
N ASN A 528 -19.62 -4.14 22.32
CA ASN A 528 -20.68 -3.34 21.70
C ASN A 528 -20.08 -2.10 20.99
N LYS A 529 -20.69 -1.67 19.87
CA LYS A 529 -20.30 -0.49 19.06
C LYS A 529 -20.08 0.79 19.89
N LYS A 530 -20.75 0.96 21.03
CA LYS A 530 -20.49 2.06 21.98
C LYS A 530 -19.02 2.07 22.47
N TYR A 531 -18.48 0.91 22.86
CA TYR A 531 -17.08 0.79 23.30
C TYR A 531 -16.08 1.02 22.17
N HIS A 532 -16.43 0.74 20.91
CA HIS A 532 -15.53 1.03 19.79
C HIS A 532 -15.21 2.53 19.69
N LYS A 533 -16.21 3.42 19.95
CA LYS A 533 -15.97 4.87 20.04
C LYS A 533 -14.96 5.21 21.13
N ILE A 534 -15.04 4.56 22.30
CA ILE A 534 -14.10 4.75 23.40
C ILE A 534 -12.69 4.27 23.00
N VAL A 535 -12.55 3.08 22.41
CA VAL A 535 -11.24 2.57 21.95
C VAL A 535 -10.61 3.55 20.95
N TYR A 536 -11.37 4.07 19.97
CA TYR A 536 -10.87 5.09 19.03
C TYR A 536 -10.52 6.41 19.72
N LEU A 537 -11.30 6.87 20.71
CA LEU A 537 -10.97 8.06 21.51
C LEU A 537 -9.66 7.86 22.29
N THR A 538 -9.45 6.71 22.94
CA THR A 538 -8.15 6.42 23.56
C THR A 538 -7.05 6.42 22.50
N HIS A 539 -7.29 5.91 21.29
CA HIS A 539 -6.28 5.89 20.25
C HIS A 539 -5.88 7.31 19.81
N PHE A 540 -6.85 8.21 19.63
CA PHE A 540 -6.58 9.63 19.38
C PHE A 540 -5.78 10.29 20.53
N LEU A 541 -6.16 10.03 21.79
CA LEU A 541 -5.42 10.56 22.95
C LEU A 541 -3.96 10.07 23.00
N HIS A 542 -3.70 8.78 22.72
CA HIS A 542 -2.33 8.25 22.68
C HIS A 542 -1.51 8.85 21.51
N PHE A 543 -2.14 9.20 20.38
CA PHE A 543 -1.48 9.92 19.30
C PHE A 543 -1.08 11.34 19.73
N VAL A 544 -1.97 12.08 20.39
CA VAL A 544 -1.67 13.41 20.96
C VAL A 544 -0.53 13.32 21.98
N ILE A 545 -0.58 12.35 22.90
CA ILE A 545 0.48 12.09 23.88
C ILE A 545 1.84 11.87 23.20
N ILE A 546 1.92 11.03 22.17
CA ILE A 546 3.18 10.79 21.43
C ILE A 546 3.73 12.08 20.81
N TRP A 547 2.86 12.95 20.26
CA TRP A 547 3.29 14.26 19.75
C TRP A 547 3.81 15.18 20.87
N THR A 548 3.13 15.22 22.02
CA THR A 548 3.61 15.97 23.20
C THR A 548 4.94 15.42 23.71
N GLN A 549 5.13 14.11 23.75
CA GLN A 549 6.37 13.45 24.16
C GLN A 549 7.54 13.75 23.21
N LEU A 550 7.31 13.71 21.89
CA LEU A 550 8.31 14.11 20.88
C LEU A 550 8.66 15.60 20.99
N TYR A 551 7.67 16.47 21.23
CA TYR A 551 7.90 17.90 21.44
C TYR A 551 8.72 18.15 22.71
N CYS A 552 8.36 17.54 23.85
CA CYS A 552 9.11 17.65 25.09
C CYS A 552 10.55 17.10 24.94
N THR A 553 10.73 16.01 24.19
CA THR A 553 12.05 15.47 23.83
C THR A 553 12.92 16.49 23.08
N ARG A 554 12.35 17.21 22.10
CA ARG A 554 13.08 18.26 21.36
C ARG A 554 13.39 19.49 22.23
N MET A 555 12.49 19.86 23.14
CA MET A 555 12.57 21.13 23.87
C MET A 555 13.22 21.05 25.27
N LYS A 556 13.30 19.87 25.90
CA LYS A 556 13.72 19.71 27.32
C LYS A 556 14.92 18.77 27.53
N ALA A 557 15.29 17.92 26.57
CA ALA A 557 16.47 17.05 26.72
C ALA A 557 17.76 17.84 26.44
N ALA A 558 18.55 18.10 27.48
CA ALA A 558 19.72 18.97 27.45
C ALA A 558 20.92 18.28 26.82
N ASN A 559 21.20 17.03 27.21
CA ASN A 559 22.33 16.25 26.71
C ASN A 559 21.90 15.07 25.79
N LEU A 560 22.89 14.43 25.16
CA LEU A 560 22.65 13.34 24.20
C LEU A 560 22.03 12.09 24.86
N LEU A 561 22.41 11.77 26.11
CA LEU A 561 21.92 10.60 26.84
C LEU A 561 20.45 10.76 27.25
N GLU A 562 20.06 11.92 27.78
CA GLU A 562 18.66 12.27 28.03
C GLU A 562 17.82 12.21 26.76
N ARG A 563 18.36 12.69 25.64
CA ARG A 563 17.68 12.66 24.35
C ARG A 563 17.52 11.23 23.84
N ALA A 564 18.53 10.38 24.03
CA ALA A 564 18.47 8.96 23.72
C ALA A 564 17.43 8.23 24.59
N GLU A 565 17.40 8.47 25.91
CA GLU A 565 16.39 7.94 26.83
C GLU A 565 14.96 8.35 26.44
N ALA A 566 14.76 9.64 26.17
CA ALA A 566 13.49 10.20 25.76
C ALA A 566 13.01 9.62 24.41
N ILE A 567 13.92 9.43 23.45
CA ILE A 567 13.65 8.72 22.20
C ILE A 567 13.31 7.24 22.46
N GLY A 568 14.05 6.53 23.32
CA GLY A 568 13.82 5.12 23.62
C GLY A 568 12.48 4.86 24.29
N PHE A 569 12.13 5.68 25.27
CA PHE A 569 10.85 5.62 25.96
C PHE A 569 9.68 5.99 25.03
N THR A 570 9.83 7.05 24.24
CA THR A 570 8.82 7.43 23.22
C THR A 570 8.68 6.36 22.13
N THR A 571 9.77 5.68 21.74
CA THR A 571 9.75 4.58 20.77
C THR A 571 8.99 3.36 21.31
N MET A 572 9.17 3.03 22.59
CA MET A 572 8.42 1.97 23.27
C MET A 572 6.91 2.27 23.30
N ILE A 573 6.52 3.51 23.60
CA ILE A 573 5.13 3.99 23.58
C ILE A 573 4.56 3.97 22.15
N LEU A 574 5.31 4.46 21.17
CA LEU A 574 4.96 4.44 19.75
C LEU A 574 4.77 3.00 19.23
N GLY A 575 5.56 2.03 19.72
CA GLY A 575 5.41 0.62 19.39
C GLY A 575 4.12 0.03 19.95
N GLY A 576 3.82 0.29 21.22
CA GLY A 576 2.53 -0.05 21.82
C GLY A 576 1.36 0.54 21.04
N PHE A 577 1.49 1.80 20.60
CA PHE A 577 0.49 2.51 19.80
C PHE A 577 0.29 1.88 18.41
N ILE A 578 1.35 1.66 17.64
CA ILE A 578 1.30 1.09 16.27
C ILE A 578 0.71 -0.33 16.29
N ILE A 579 1.09 -1.14 17.29
CA ILE A 579 0.51 -2.48 17.48
C ILE A 579 -0.98 -2.36 17.86
N LYS A 580 -1.34 -1.38 18.71
CA LYS A 580 -2.72 -1.03 19.10
C LYS A 580 -3.59 -0.45 17.97
N SER A 581 -3.05 0.05 16.85
CA SER A 581 -3.76 0.79 15.77
C SER A 581 -4.80 0.00 14.95
N GLU A 582 -5.66 -0.78 15.60
CA GLU A 582 -6.69 -1.61 14.98
C GLU A 582 -7.91 -0.77 14.58
N ILE A 583 -7.88 -0.27 13.35
CA ILE A 583 -8.92 0.59 12.76
C ILE A 583 -10.30 -0.11 12.71
N ARG A 584 -10.37 -1.45 12.77
CA ARG A 584 -11.62 -2.23 12.82
C ARG A 584 -11.42 -3.53 13.60
N PRO A 585 -12.38 -3.93 14.46
CA PRO A 585 -12.32 -5.21 15.16
C PRO A 585 -12.36 -6.39 14.17
N ASP A 586 -11.40 -7.29 14.29
CA ASP A 586 -11.22 -8.45 13.42
C ASP A 586 -11.98 -9.68 13.96
N SER A 587 -13.06 -10.06 13.26
CA SER A 587 -13.88 -11.22 13.57
C SER A 587 -13.14 -12.54 13.42
N ASP A 588 -12.13 -12.58 12.57
CA ASP A 588 -11.51 -13.82 12.10
C ASP A 588 -10.41 -14.22 13.08
N ARG A 589 -9.69 -13.23 13.65
CA ARG A 589 -8.87 -13.38 14.87
C ARG A 589 -9.67 -13.97 16.04
N ILE A 590 -10.81 -13.37 16.37
CA ILE A 590 -11.65 -13.79 17.50
C ILE A 590 -12.19 -15.21 17.27
N SER A 591 -12.57 -15.53 16.04
CA SER A 591 -13.01 -16.87 15.64
C SER A 591 -11.88 -17.91 15.75
N LEU A 592 -10.66 -17.56 15.33
CA LEU A 592 -9.48 -18.43 15.43
C LEU A 592 -9.05 -18.67 16.88
N LEU A 593 -9.03 -17.64 17.72
CA LEU A 593 -8.70 -17.79 19.15
C LEU A 593 -9.75 -18.63 19.91
N ASN A 594 -11.04 -18.43 19.63
CA ASN A 594 -12.10 -19.30 20.15
C ASN A 594 -11.92 -20.76 19.69
N TYR A 595 -11.59 -20.98 18.41
CA TYR A 595 -11.33 -22.32 17.88
C TYR A 595 -10.12 -22.99 18.55
N ILE A 596 -9.03 -22.26 18.80
CA ILE A 596 -7.85 -22.77 19.54
C ILE A 596 -8.25 -23.15 20.97
N CYS A 597 -8.98 -22.28 21.68
CA CYS A 597 -9.44 -22.54 23.05
C CYS A 597 -10.44 -23.71 23.15
N ALA A 598 -11.25 -23.95 22.11
CA ALA A 598 -12.22 -25.04 22.08
C ALA A 598 -11.60 -26.42 21.80
N ASN A 599 -10.45 -26.47 21.12
CA ASN A 599 -9.84 -27.73 20.67
C ASN A 599 -8.55 -28.11 21.42
N TYR A 600 -7.85 -27.17 22.06
CA TYR A 600 -6.57 -27.45 22.69
C TYR A 600 -6.66 -27.69 24.21
N LEU A 601 -6.27 -28.89 24.65
CA LEU A 601 -6.31 -29.36 26.04
C LEU A 601 -5.04 -30.08 26.52
N ASP A 602 -4.07 -30.34 25.63
CA ASP A 602 -2.82 -31.00 26.00
C ASP A 602 -1.85 -30.01 26.70
N ASN A 603 -1.77 -30.12 28.02
CA ASN A 603 -0.88 -29.33 28.87
C ASN A 603 0.57 -29.84 28.90
N ASN A 604 0.84 -31.04 28.37
CA ASN A 604 2.16 -31.68 28.51
C ASN A 604 3.15 -31.22 27.44
N CYS A 605 2.68 -30.74 26.29
CA CYS A 605 3.56 -30.24 25.24
C CYS A 605 4.37 -29.00 25.66
N LEU A 606 5.70 -29.09 25.58
CA LEU A 606 6.65 -28.00 25.87
C LEU A 606 6.31 -26.69 25.13
N THR A 607 5.76 -26.77 23.90
CA THR A 607 5.32 -25.56 23.15
C THR A 607 4.35 -24.73 23.99
N TRP A 608 3.34 -25.36 24.61
CA TRP A 608 2.32 -24.66 25.37
C TRP A 608 2.80 -24.23 26.75
N LYS A 609 3.71 -24.99 27.39
CA LYS A 609 4.39 -24.55 28.61
C LYS A 609 5.13 -23.22 28.40
N LEU A 610 5.82 -23.05 27.26
CA LEU A 610 6.46 -21.79 26.88
C LEU A 610 5.45 -20.67 26.56
N VAL A 611 4.31 -20.96 25.92
CA VAL A 611 3.22 -19.98 25.73
C VAL A 611 2.66 -19.51 27.08
N TYR A 612 2.43 -20.43 28.01
CA TYR A 612 1.91 -20.11 29.34
C TYR A 612 2.89 -19.26 30.14
N LEU A 613 4.18 -19.59 30.12
CA LEU A 613 5.25 -18.78 30.73
C LEU A 613 5.30 -17.37 30.11
N CYS A 614 5.24 -17.26 28.78
CA CYS A 614 5.20 -15.97 28.10
C CYS A 614 4.00 -15.12 28.53
N LEU A 615 2.79 -15.72 28.61
CA LEU A 615 1.58 -15.03 29.05
C LEU A 615 1.61 -14.60 30.52
N ASP A 616 2.25 -15.37 31.40
CA ASP A 616 2.38 -15.00 32.82
C ASP A 616 3.50 -13.96 33.05
N LEU A 617 4.63 -14.03 32.33
CA LEU A 617 5.64 -12.96 32.31
C LEU A 617 5.05 -11.62 31.83
N VAL A 618 4.24 -11.67 30.78
CA VAL A 618 3.49 -10.52 30.25
C VAL A 618 2.57 -9.89 31.31
N LYS A 619 1.97 -10.69 32.20
CA LYS A 619 1.19 -10.17 33.34
C LYS A 619 2.07 -9.36 34.31
N CYS A 620 3.30 -9.78 34.58
CA CYS A 620 4.23 -9.02 35.41
C CYS A 620 4.60 -7.68 34.75
N ILE A 621 4.85 -7.69 33.44
CA ILE A 621 5.18 -6.49 32.65
C ILE A 621 4.05 -5.45 32.70
N TYR A 622 2.77 -5.85 32.81
CA TYR A 622 1.62 -4.95 32.99
C TYR A 622 1.65 -4.10 34.27
N ILE A 623 2.43 -4.50 35.27
CA ILE A 623 2.54 -3.78 36.55
C ILE A 623 3.91 -3.11 36.63
N ILE A 624 4.97 -3.82 36.25
CA ILE A 624 6.36 -3.38 36.40
C ILE A 624 6.67 -2.13 35.55
N LEU A 625 6.38 -2.13 34.25
CA LEU A 625 6.74 -0.98 33.39
C LEU A 625 5.86 0.27 33.64
N PRO A 626 4.55 0.17 33.87
CA PRO A 626 3.75 1.31 34.31
C PRO A 626 4.15 1.79 35.71
N GLY A 627 4.53 0.88 36.62
CA GLY A 627 5.09 1.23 37.93
C GLY A 627 6.38 2.03 37.81
N PHE A 628 7.35 1.57 37.03
CA PHE A 628 8.58 2.33 36.74
C PHE A 628 8.30 3.67 36.09
N THR A 629 7.32 3.75 35.18
CA THR A 629 6.87 5.00 34.55
C THR A 629 6.29 5.98 35.58
N ALA A 630 5.44 5.50 36.48
CA ALA A 630 4.85 6.28 37.56
C ALA A 630 5.91 6.76 38.56
N LEU A 631 6.90 5.93 38.89
CA LEU A 631 8.03 6.29 39.74
C LEU A 631 8.96 7.31 39.05
N LEU A 632 9.17 7.21 37.74
CA LEU A 632 9.91 8.23 36.98
C LEU A 632 9.18 9.58 36.99
N ALA A 633 7.85 9.58 36.81
CA ALA A 633 7.02 10.78 36.96
C ALA A 633 6.95 11.30 38.40
N LEU A 634 7.07 10.43 39.41
CA LEU A 634 7.13 10.81 40.82
C LEU A 634 8.45 11.52 41.12
N PHE A 635 9.60 10.90 40.83
CA PHE A 635 10.91 11.44 41.21
C PHE A 635 11.41 12.52 40.27
N LEU A 636 11.26 12.34 38.95
CA LEU A 636 11.83 13.20 37.90
C LEU A 636 10.73 13.77 36.97
N PRO A 637 9.69 14.48 37.48
CA PRO A 637 8.56 14.96 36.67
C PRO A 637 8.97 15.87 35.51
N CYS A 638 10.12 16.53 35.61
CA CYS A 638 10.63 17.46 34.60
C CYS A 638 11.50 16.80 33.51
N LYS A 639 11.73 15.48 33.58
CA LYS A 639 12.59 14.76 32.63
C LYS A 639 11.82 14.35 31.38
N ALA A 640 12.42 14.61 30.22
CA ALA A 640 11.88 14.14 28.95
C ALA A 640 11.83 12.58 28.91
N PRO A 641 10.78 11.98 28.35
CA PRO A 641 9.75 12.60 27.51
C PRO A 641 8.44 12.87 28.24
N LEU A 642 8.39 12.75 29.59
CA LEU A 642 7.15 12.78 30.38
C LEU A 642 6.29 14.02 30.09
N ILE A 643 4.97 13.86 30.06
CA ILE A 643 4.02 14.96 29.78
C ILE A 643 4.15 16.08 30.83
N SER A 644 4.48 15.73 32.08
CA SER A 644 4.75 16.69 33.15
C SER A 644 5.94 17.62 32.87
N ALA A 645 6.90 17.23 32.01
CA ALA A 645 8.05 18.06 31.65
C ALA A 645 7.66 19.29 30.80
N PHE A 646 6.48 19.26 30.16
CA PHE A 646 5.90 20.44 29.51
C PHE A 646 5.62 21.56 30.52
N PHE A 647 5.21 21.20 31.74
CA PHE A 647 4.80 22.12 32.82
C PHE A 647 5.92 22.43 33.82
N CYS A 648 7.17 22.14 33.48
CA CYS A 648 8.33 22.52 34.27
C CYS A 648 9.05 23.74 33.70
N ASP A 649 9.23 24.78 34.51
CA ASP A 649 10.13 25.90 34.24
C ASP A 649 11.37 25.79 35.13
N LYS A 650 12.56 26.07 34.57
CA LYS A 650 13.87 26.01 35.27
C LYS A 650 14.10 24.76 36.15
N GLY A 651 13.51 23.62 35.77
CA GLY A 651 13.60 22.35 36.52
C GLY A 651 12.57 22.16 37.64
N HIS A 652 11.72 23.16 37.92
CA HIS A 652 10.66 23.09 38.93
C HIS A 652 9.28 22.88 38.27
N PHE A 653 8.45 22.01 38.84
CA PHE A 653 7.11 21.71 38.34
C PHE A 653 6.10 22.77 38.79
N ALA A 654 5.65 23.62 37.87
CA ALA A 654 4.95 24.87 38.20
C ALA A 654 3.53 24.70 38.76
N LEU A 655 2.86 23.56 38.53
CA LEU A 655 1.47 23.34 38.92
C LEU A 655 1.29 22.76 40.34
N GLY A 656 2.36 22.60 41.12
CA GLY A 656 2.29 22.13 42.51
C GLY A 656 1.92 20.64 42.68
N PRO A 657 1.78 20.15 43.93
CA PRO A 657 1.77 18.72 44.22
C PRO A 657 0.52 17.98 43.72
N GLY A 658 -0.67 18.58 43.77
CA GLY A 658 -1.93 17.93 43.36
C GLY A 658 -1.92 17.53 41.87
N TYR A 659 -1.45 18.43 41.00
CA TYR A 659 -1.33 18.14 39.57
C TYR A 659 -0.22 17.12 39.27
N ARG A 660 0.86 17.07 40.07
CA ARG A 660 1.90 16.04 39.97
C ARG A 660 1.30 14.64 40.15
N CYS A 661 0.42 14.45 41.13
CA CYS A 661 -0.31 13.19 41.34
C CYS A 661 -1.18 12.81 40.13
N VAL A 662 -1.85 13.78 39.49
CA VAL A 662 -2.63 13.55 38.26
C VAL A 662 -1.73 13.07 37.11
N PHE A 663 -0.56 13.68 36.89
CA PHE A 663 0.37 13.22 35.86
C PHE A 663 0.95 11.83 36.14
N ILE A 664 1.28 11.50 37.40
CA ILE A 664 1.76 10.16 37.78
C ILE A 664 0.73 9.08 37.44
N VAL A 665 -0.55 9.30 37.80
CA VAL A 665 -1.66 8.37 37.47
C VAL A 665 -1.92 8.34 35.96
N HIS A 666 -1.83 9.47 35.27
CA HIS A 666 -2.01 9.53 33.82
C HIS A 666 -0.95 8.73 33.07
N GLU A 667 0.33 8.90 33.39
CA GLU A 667 1.43 8.18 32.72
C GLU A 667 1.41 6.68 33.04
N PHE A 668 1.03 6.30 34.27
CA PHE A 668 0.74 4.90 34.61
C PHE A 668 -0.36 4.32 33.71
N LEU A 669 -1.50 4.99 33.59
CA LEU A 669 -2.64 4.50 32.80
C LEU A 669 -2.35 4.49 31.30
N ASN A 670 -1.63 5.48 30.77
CA ASN A 670 -1.15 5.51 29.39
C ASN A 670 -0.28 4.28 29.09
N MET A 671 0.73 4.04 29.93
CA MET A 671 1.69 2.96 29.73
C MET A 671 1.02 1.58 29.88
N ALA A 672 0.21 1.37 30.91
CA ALA A 672 -0.56 0.14 31.10
C ALA A 672 -1.50 -0.13 29.91
N THR A 673 -2.19 0.90 29.42
CA THR A 673 -3.09 0.83 28.26
C THR A 673 -2.38 0.37 26.99
N LEU A 674 -1.16 0.87 26.75
CA LEU A 674 -0.37 0.51 25.57
C LEU A 674 0.22 -0.89 25.67
N ILE A 675 0.76 -1.29 26.83
CA ILE A 675 1.34 -2.63 27.01
C ILE A 675 0.24 -3.70 26.87
N VAL A 676 -0.92 -3.53 27.51
CA VAL A 676 -2.01 -4.51 27.45
C VAL A 676 -2.53 -4.64 26.01
N ALA A 677 -2.73 -3.53 25.29
CA ALA A 677 -3.17 -3.57 23.89
C ALA A 677 -2.10 -4.12 22.94
N GLY A 678 -0.82 -3.84 23.17
CA GLY A 678 0.30 -4.40 22.40
C GLY A 678 0.43 -5.91 22.59
N ALA A 679 0.42 -6.36 23.85
CA ALA A 679 0.48 -7.76 24.24
C ALA A 679 -0.72 -8.57 23.74
N HIS A 680 -1.89 -7.94 23.55
CA HIS A 680 -3.05 -8.59 22.94
C HIS A 680 -2.74 -9.14 21.54
N GLN A 681 -2.01 -8.38 20.73
CA GLN A 681 -1.68 -8.77 19.35
C GLN A 681 -0.47 -9.72 19.32
N SER A 682 0.60 -9.41 20.06
CA SER A 682 1.85 -10.20 20.03
C SER A 682 1.76 -11.49 20.85
N CYS A 683 1.43 -11.40 22.13
CA CYS A 683 1.57 -12.50 23.08
C CYS A 683 0.29 -13.34 23.22
N VAL A 684 -0.87 -12.72 22.97
CA VAL A 684 -2.19 -13.37 23.10
C VAL A 684 -2.75 -13.84 21.76
N THR A 685 -2.50 -13.12 20.66
CA THR A 685 -2.95 -13.54 19.32
C THR A 685 -1.88 -14.32 18.57
N LEU A 686 -0.74 -13.69 18.25
CA LEU A 686 0.28 -14.30 17.39
C LEU A 686 0.92 -15.55 18.00
N VAL A 687 1.42 -15.46 19.25
CA VAL A 687 2.13 -16.57 19.91
C VAL A 687 1.27 -17.86 19.99
N PRO A 688 0.00 -17.83 20.46
CA PRO A 688 -0.88 -19.01 20.45
C PRO A 688 -1.24 -19.53 19.05
N CYS A 689 -1.38 -18.66 18.04
CA CYS A 689 -1.63 -19.10 16.66
C CYS A 689 -0.45 -19.90 16.07
N LEU A 690 0.79 -19.46 16.36
CA LEU A 690 2.01 -20.19 15.97
C LEU A 690 2.18 -21.50 16.75
N ALA A 691 1.91 -21.47 18.06
CA ALA A 691 1.98 -22.65 18.92
C ALA A 691 0.95 -23.73 18.54
N TYR A 692 -0.27 -23.33 18.19
CA TYR A 692 -1.30 -24.21 17.63
C TYR A 692 -0.81 -24.89 16.34
N LEU A 693 -0.37 -24.11 15.35
CA LEU A 693 0.07 -24.64 14.06
C LEU A 693 1.29 -25.57 14.20
N LEU A 694 2.25 -25.23 15.07
CA LEU A 694 3.41 -26.06 15.37
C LEU A 694 3.02 -27.36 16.09
N THR A 695 2.03 -27.34 16.96
CA THR A 695 1.72 -28.51 17.81
C THR A 695 0.75 -29.48 17.14
N GLU A 696 -0.22 -29.01 16.34
CA GLU A 696 -0.98 -29.90 15.45
C GLU A 696 -0.07 -30.54 14.38
N LEU A 697 0.96 -29.83 13.91
CA LEU A 697 2.00 -30.40 13.05
C LEU A 697 2.85 -31.47 13.76
N LYS A 698 3.20 -31.28 15.04
CA LYS A 698 3.86 -32.32 15.86
C LYS A 698 2.94 -33.55 16.05
N ARG A 699 1.64 -33.34 16.24
CA ARG A 699 0.63 -34.40 16.33
C ARG A 699 0.50 -35.19 15.01
N ALA A 700 0.58 -34.51 13.87
CA ALA A 700 0.60 -35.16 12.56
C ALA A 700 1.90 -35.96 12.28
N LEU A 701 2.99 -35.71 13.01
CA LEU A 701 4.20 -36.54 12.99
C LEU A 701 4.05 -37.81 13.84
N SER A 702 3.39 -37.75 15.00
CA SER A 702 3.33 -38.88 15.94
C SER A 702 2.39 -39.99 15.48
N PHE A 703 1.16 -39.67 15.06
CA PHE A 703 0.10 -40.65 14.79
C PHE A 703 0.13 -41.24 13.36
N SER A 704 1.33 -41.42 12.77
CA SER A 704 1.56 -41.97 11.42
C SER A 704 0.64 -41.40 10.32
N VAL A 705 0.29 -40.11 10.47
CA VAL A 705 -0.96 -39.54 9.94
C VAL A 705 -1.00 -39.51 8.40
N GLY A 706 -2.19 -39.72 7.84
CA GLY A 706 -2.44 -39.75 6.40
C GLY A 706 -2.38 -38.39 5.71
N LEU A 707 -2.28 -38.43 4.38
CA LEU A 707 -2.26 -37.26 3.49
C LEU A 707 -3.44 -36.30 3.69
N SER A 708 -4.60 -36.82 4.12
CA SER A 708 -5.83 -36.04 4.35
C SER A 708 -5.64 -34.96 5.41
N ASP A 709 -5.06 -35.29 6.56
CA ASP A 709 -4.92 -34.36 7.67
C ASP A 709 -3.77 -33.38 7.46
N TYR A 710 -2.74 -33.75 6.69
CA TYR A 710 -1.74 -32.76 6.24
C TYR A 710 -2.38 -31.68 5.36
N ARG A 711 -3.39 -32.01 4.55
CA ARG A 711 -4.19 -30.99 3.83
C ARG A 711 -5.04 -30.15 4.79
N LYS A 712 -5.57 -30.73 5.88
CA LYS A 712 -6.22 -29.94 6.95
C LYS A 712 -5.24 -28.96 7.61
N LEU A 713 -3.99 -29.37 7.86
CA LEU A 713 -2.93 -28.46 8.33
C LEU A 713 -2.60 -27.35 7.32
N GLN A 714 -2.59 -27.65 6.02
CA GLN A 714 -2.40 -26.62 4.98
C GLN A 714 -3.56 -25.60 4.99
N VAL A 715 -4.80 -26.01 5.22
CA VAL A 715 -5.94 -25.09 5.42
C VAL A 715 -5.75 -24.27 6.69
N SER A 716 -5.39 -24.89 7.82
CA SER A 716 -5.07 -24.17 9.06
C SER A 716 -3.94 -23.15 8.88
N GLU A 717 -2.91 -23.46 8.10
CA GLU A 717 -1.82 -22.55 7.75
C GLU A 717 -2.32 -21.34 6.95
N LYS A 718 -3.27 -21.51 6.01
CA LYS A 718 -3.89 -20.37 5.31
C LYS A 718 -4.76 -19.51 6.22
N ILE A 719 -5.48 -20.10 7.18
CA ILE A 719 -6.30 -19.36 8.15
C ILE A 719 -5.41 -18.57 9.12
N VAL A 720 -4.37 -19.19 9.68
CA VAL A 720 -3.36 -18.51 10.51
C VAL A 720 -2.68 -17.39 9.73
N ASN A 721 -2.27 -17.63 8.48
CA ASN A 721 -1.66 -16.61 7.63
C ASN A 721 -2.60 -15.45 7.30
N ALA A 722 -3.89 -15.72 7.03
CA ALA A 722 -4.88 -14.66 6.80
C ALA A 722 -4.99 -13.70 8.01
N VAL A 723 -4.89 -14.26 9.23
CA VAL A 723 -4.89 -13.49 10.49
C VAL A 723 -3.56 -12.76 10.75
N VAL A 724 -2.41 -13.42 10.62
CA VAL A 724 -1.13 -12.83 11.08
C VAL A 724 -0.36 -12.04 10.03
N ARG A 725 -0.38 -12.47 8.75
CA ARG A 725 0.62 -12.10 7.72
C ARG A 725 0.79 -10.60 7.49
N PHE A 726 -0.31 -9.92 7.19
CA PHE A 726 -0.29 -8.54 6.67
C PHE A 726 -0.19 -7.48 7.75
N ARG A 727 -0.55 -7.81 8.99
CA ARG A 727 -0.70 -6.85 10.08
C ARG A 727 0.18 -7.21 11.26
N ILE A 728 -0.22 -8.22 12.03
CA ILE A 728 0.42 -8.53 13.32
C ILE A 728 1.87 -8.90 13.08
N PHE A 729 2.12 -9.87 12.20
CA PHE A 729 3.46 -10.38 11.97
C PHE A 729 4.37 -9.36 11.25
N ALA A 730 3.82 -8.57 10.32
CA ALA A 730 4.54 -7.49 9.65
C ALA A 730 4.95 -6.37 10.64
N LEU A 731 4.02 -5.82 11.41
CA LEU A 731 4.31 -4.76 12.38
C LEU A 731 5.25 -5.24 13.48
N PHE A 732 5.05 -6.48 13.96
CA PHE A 732 5.93 -7.13 14.93
C PHE A 732 7.36 -7.28 14.40
N GLY A 733 7.54 -7.87 13.21
CA GLY A 733 8.86 -8.14 12.64
C GLY A 733 9.63 -6.93 12.10
N TYR A 734 9.03 -5.73 12.08
CA TYR A 734 9.75 -4.48 11.82
C TYR A 734 9.86 -3.61 13.07
N PHE A 735 8.73 -3.26 13.70
CA PHE A 735 8.73 -2.26 14.77
C PHE A 735 9.28 -2.82 16.09
N LEU A 736 9.05 -4.10 16.41
CA LEU A 736 9.62 -4.67 17.63
C LEU A 736 11.15 -4.75 17.58
N LEU A 737 11.73 -4.89 16.38
CA LEU A 737 13.18 -4.87 16.18
C LEU A 737 13.75 -3.46 16.34
N LEU A 738 13.06 -2.44 15.82
CA LEU A 738 13.43 -1.03 16.03
C LEU A 738 13.38 -0.66 17.52
N VAL A 739 12.34 -1.11 18.24
CA VAL A 739 12.24 -0.98 19.70
C VAL A 739 13.41 -1.70 20.37
N GLN A 740 13.71 -2.95 19.99
CA GLN A 740 14.80 -3.72 20.59
C GLN A 740 16.17 -3.04 20.38
N ILE A 741 16.46 -2.52 19.18
CA ILE A 741 17.71 -1.81 18.87
C ILE A 741 17.84 -0.54 19.72
N ILE A 742 16.81 0.30 19.77
CA ILE A 742 16.88 1.58 20.49
C ILE A 742 16.90 1.36 22.01
N LEU A 743 16.12 0.41 22.54
CA LEU A 743 16.18 0.05 23.96
C LEU A 743 17.54 -0.56 24.35
N GLY A 744 18.13 -1.39 23.49
CA GLY A 744 19.46 -1.97 23.70
C GLY A 744 20.56 -0.91 23.72
N PHE A 745 20.53 0.02 22.76
CA PHE A 745 21.44 1.17 22.69
C PHE A 745 21.37 2.03 23.95
N VAL A 746 20.16 2.43 24.36
CA VAL A 746 19.94 3.24 25.56
C VAL A 746 20.35 2.49 26.83
N ALA A 747 19.99 1.21 26.96
CA ALA A 747 20.37 0.40 28.12
C ALA A 747 21.91 0.29 28.27
N VAL A 748 22.64 0.05 27.17
CA VAL A 748 24.10 -0.03 27.20
C VAL A 748 24.74 1.33 27.50
N LYS A 749 24.23 2.43 26.93
CA LYS A 749 24.74 3.78 27.25
C LYS A 749 24.50 4.17 28.72
N ILE A 750 23.36 3.80 29.32
CA ILE A 750 23.10 4.01 30.74
C ILE A 750 24.03 3.12 31.61
N LEU A 751 24.30 1.87 31.20
CA LEU A 751 25.24 0.99 31.93
C LEU A 751 26.72 1.41 31.85
N HIS A 752 27.04 2.41 31.03
CA HIS A 752 28.39 3.02 30.89
C HIS A 752 28.43 4.49 31.37
N ASP A 753 27.37 4.97 32.03
CA ASP A 753 27.28 6.30 32.66
C ASP A 753 27.54 6.11 34.17
N ASP A 754 28.65 6.62 34.70
CA ASP A 754 29.07 6.36 36.10
C ASP A 754 28.06 6.90 37.14
N GLU A 755 27.23 7.88 36.77
CA GLU A 755 26.15 8.42 37.59
C GLU A 755 24.83 7.62 37.47
N ALA A 756 24.78 6.57 36.66
CA ALA A 756 23.53 5.87 36.36
C ALA A 756 23.06 4.93 37.47
N SER A 757 21.91 5.25 38.05
CA SER A 757 21.21 4.31 38.93
C SER A 757 20.76 3.04 38.18
N VAL A 758 20.98 1.88 38.78
CA VAL A 758 20.51 0.56 38.28
C VAL A 758 19.00 0.58 37.99
N PHE A 759 18.24 1.37 38.75
CA PHE A 759 16.82 1.66 38.51
C PHE A 759 16.57 2.24 37.11
N ARG A 760 17.30 3.29 36.71
CA ARG A 760 17.21 3.97 35.41
C ARG A 760 17.50 2.99 34.27
N ALA A 761 18.54 2.16 34.41
CA ALA A 761 18.87 1.10 33.46
C ALA A 761 17.76 0.04 33.36
N GLY A 762 17.18 -0.37 34.50
CA GLY A 762 16.09 -1.35 34.58
C GLY A 762 14.85 -1.01 33.74
N ILE A 763 14.53 0.29 33.59
CA ILE A 763 13.43 0.79 32.74
C ILE A 763 13.61 0.39 31.27
N PHE A 764 14.85 0.30 30.78
CA PHE A 764 15.16 -0.04 29.39
C PHE A 764 15.54 -1.53 29.20
N ILE A 765 16.24 -2.13 30.18
CA ILE A 765 16.62 -3.55 30.17
C ILE A 765 15.38 -4.47 30.24
N CYS A 766 14.41 -4.16 31.11
CA CYS A 766 13.21 -5.00 31.26
C CYS A 766 12.39 -5.12 29.94
N PRO A 767 12.02 -4.02 29.25
CA PRO A 767 11.35 -4.14 27.95
C PRO A 767 12.27 -4.68 26.86
N TYR A 768 13.59 -4.39 26.87
CA TYR A 768 14.54 -4.99 25.93
C TYR A 768 14.49 -6.53 25.99
N VAL A 769 14.66 -7.12 27.19
CA VAL A 769 14.56 -8.57 27.40
C VAL A 769 13.17 -9.10 27.01
N GLY A 770 12.09 -8.35 27.31
CA GLY A 770 10.75 -8.69 26.85
C GLY A 770 10.62 -8.77 25.32
N THR A 771 11.13 -7.77 24.59
CA THR A 771 11.09 -7.75 23.12
C THR A 771 11.96 -8.86 22.50
N LEU A 772 13.15 -9.12 23.06
CA LEU A 772 14.04 -10.22 22.70
C LEU A 772 13.37 -11.58 22.85
N LEU A 773 12.80 -11.88 24.03
CA LEU A 773 12.16 -13.18 24.31
C LEU A 773 10.94 -13.43 23.42
N VAL A 774 10.07 -12.43 23.23
CA VAL A 774 8.86 -12.60 22.40
C VAL A 774 9.22 -12.68 20.92
N SER A 775 10.20 -11.91 20.42
CA SER A 775 10.65 -11.99 19.03
C SER A 775 11.32 -13.32 18.71
N LEU A 776 12.31 -13.76 19.50
CA LEU A 776 12.94 -15.07 19.37
C LEU A 776 11.90 -16.19 19.44
N GLY A 777 10.99 -16.16 20.41
CA GLY A 777 9.93 -17.17 20.56
C GLY A 777 9.02 -17.25 19.32
N ALA A 778 8.51 -16.11 18.83
CA ALA A 778 7.62 -16.07 17.68
C ALA A 778 8.32 -16.54 16.38
N PHE A 779 9.49 -15.97 16.05
CA PHE A 779 10.22 -16.37 14.85
C PHE A 779 10.70 -17.83 14.93
N SER A 780 11.13 -18.31 16.11
CA SER A 780 11.57 -19.71 16.28
C SER A 780 10.42 -20.71 16.15
N MET A 781 9.21 -20.39 16.62
CA MET A 781 8.04 -21.24 16.35
C MET A 781 7.71 -21.29 14.85
N ALA A 782 7.73 -20.15 14.17
CA ALA A 782 7.48 -20.07 12.73
C ALA A 782 8.53 -20.82 11.89
N GLY A 783 9.83 -20.65 12.20
CA GLY A 783 10.93 -21.41 11.60
C GLY A 783 10.87 -22.91 11.89
N ASN A 784 10.34 -23.31 13.06
CA ASN A 784 10.08 -24.71 13.35
C ASN A 784 8.90 -25.28 12.53
N VAL A 785 7.83 -24.52 12.26
CA VAL A 785 6.71 -24.99 11.41
C VAL A 785 7.21 -25.41 10.02
N ILE A 786 8.06 -24.60 9.37
CA ILE A 786 8.62 -24.95 8.05
C ILE A 786 9.62 -26.12 8.14
N ARG A 787 10.51 -26.14 9.16
CA ARG A 787 11.48 -27.24 9.37
C ARG A 787 10.79 -28.59 9.62
N THR A 788 9.85 -28.62 10.56
CA THR A 788 9.13 -29.82 10.99
C THR A 788 8.20 -30.34 9.88
N SER A 789 7.55 -29.46 9.12
CA SER A 789 6.67 -29.87 8.01
C SER A 789 7.43 -30.34 6.77
N SER A 790 8.63 -29.79 6.52
CA SER A 790 9.55 -30.32 5.51
C SER A 790 10.05 -31.72 5.88
N LYS A 791 10.42 -31.94 7.15
CA LYS A 791 10.80 -33.27 7.67
C LYS A 791 9.64 -34.28 7.55
N TRP A 792 8.40 -33.88 7.82
CA TRP A 792 7.21 -34.73 7.61
C TRP A 792 7.07 -35.15 6.14
N ILE A 793 7.15 -34.21 5.18
CA ILE A 793 7.04 -34.52 3.74
C ILE A 793 8.14 -35.50 3.30
N LEU A 794 9.37 -35.30 3.74
CA LEU A 794 10.49 -36.19 3.39
C LEU A 794 10.31 -37.61 3.94
N LEU A 795 9.94 -37.74 5.22
CA LEU A 795 9.68 -39.05 5.85
C LEU A 795 8.49 -39.77 5.20
N TYR A 796 7.39 -39.06 4.92
CA TYR A 796 6.19 -39.62 4.30
C TYR A 796 6.45 -40.02 2.83
N LYS A 797 7.22 -39.22 2.08
CA LYS A 797 7.73 -39.57 0.74
C LYS A 797 8.58 -40.85 0.74
N GLY A 798 9.42 -41.04 1.77
CA GLY A 798 10.25 -42.25 1.94
C GLY A 798 9.42 -43.51 2.23
N ARG A 799 8.41 -43.42 3.10
CA ARG A 799 7.50 -44.54 3.43
C ARG A 799 6.52 -44.89 2.30
N SER A 800 6.32 -44.01 1.32
CA SER A 800 5.37 -44.20 0.22
C SER A 800 5.84 -45.23 -0.82
N LYS A 801 5.36 -46.48 -0.68
CA LYS A 801 5.52 -47.53 -1.70
C LYS A 801 4.83 -47.18 -3.03
N SER A 802 3.60 -46.66 -3.02
CA SER A 802 2.85 -46.40 -4.26
C SER A 802 3.38 -45.20 -5.06
N SER A 803 3.33 -45.31 -6.39
CA SER A 803 3.71 -44.25 -7.33
C SER A 803 2.77 -43.04 -7.26
N VAL A 804 1.47 -43.28 -7.07
CA VAL A 804 0.42 -42.26 -6.94
C VAL A 804 0.64 -41.42 -5.69
N THR A 805 0.81 -42.04 -4.51
CA THR A 805 1.09 -41.31 -3.28
C THR A 805 2.43 -40.56 -3.39
N ARG A 806 3.46 -41.16 -4.01
CA ARG A 806 4.74 -40.47 -4.27
C ARG A 806 4.60 -39.25 -5.18
N ARG A 807 3.68 -39.27 -6.17
CA ARG A 807 3.31 -38.08 -6.98
C ARG A 807 2.56 -37.05 -6.13
N MET A 808 1.62 -37.46 -5.28
CA MET A 808 0.92 -36.55 -4.36
C MET A 808 1.89 -35.90 -3.34
N CYS A 809 2.88 -36.62 -2.82
CA CYS A 809 3.90 -36.05 -1.94
C CYS A 809 4.73 -34.95 -2.63
N ARG A 810 4.95 -35.05 -3.96
CA ARG A 810 5.63 -34.00 -4.74
C ARG A 810 4.79 -32.73 -4.91
N SER A 811 3.46 -32.79 -4.77
CA SER A 811 2.60 -31.60 -4.81
C SER A 811 2.38 -30.93 -3.45
N LEU A 812 2.87 -31.53 -2.35
CA LEU A 812 2.83 -30.91 -1.03
C LEU A 812 3.92 -29.84 -0.89
N THR A 813 3.52 -28.59 -0.73
CA THR A 813 4.40 -27.56 -0.17
C THR A 813 4.51 -27.71 1.35
N PRO A 814 5.69 -27.57 1.95
CA PRO A 814 5.84 -27.36 3.39
C PRO A 814 4.96 -26.22 3.90
N LEU A 815 4.57 -26.28 5.18
CA LEU A 815 3.79 -25.23 5.81
C LEU A 815 4.66 -23.98 6.00
N ARG A 816 4.20 -22.83 5.52
CA ARG A 816 4.98 -21.57 5.58
C ARG A 816 4.21 -20.48 6.31
N VAL A 817 4.76 -19.99 7.42
CA VAL A 817 4.26 -18.76 8.07
C VAL A 817 4.75 -17.55 7.26
N GLN A 818 3.83 -16.68 6.85
CA GLN A 818 4.09 -15.58 5.92
C GLN A 818 4.31 -14.24 6.64
N PHE A 819 5.30 -13.48 6.18
CA PHE A 819 5.70 -12.17 6.68
C PHE A 819 5.67 -11.15 5.53
N GLY A 820 4.66 -10.29 5.48
CA GLY A 820 4.47 -9.37 4.34
C GLY A 820 4.24 -10.15 3.04
N ASN A 821 5.25 -10.25 2.18
CA ASN A 821 5.25 -11.12 0.99
C ASN A 821 6.26 -12.30 1.07
N ASN A 822 7.06 -12.34 2.13
CA ASN A 822 8.07 -13.37 2.39
C ASN A 822 7.49 -14.46 3.31
N PHE A 823 8.34 -15.41 3.72
CA PHE A 823 8.03 -16.44 4.72
C PHE A 823 9.17 -16.55 5.73
N VAL A 824 8.89 -17.07 6.92
CA VAL A 824 9.92 -17.32 7.95
C VAL A 824 10.68 -18.59 7.63
N GLU A 825 12.01 -18.53 7.71
CA GLU A 825 12.90 -19.66 7.57
C GLU A 825 13.49 -20.08 8.93
N PRO A 826 14.06 -21.29 9.07
CA PRO A 826 14.59 -21.77 10.35
C PRO A 826 15.70 -20.90 10.96
N LEU A 827 16.45 -20.16 10.13
CA LEU A 827 17.55 -19.27 10.55
C LEU A 827 17.14 -17.81 10.71
N THR A 828 15.93 -17.41 10.27
CA THR A 828 15.41 -16.04 10.43
C THR A 828 15.51 -15.48 11.85
N PRO A 829 15.29 -16.25 12.95
CA PRO A 829 15.44 -15.71 14.31
C PRO A 829 16.88 -15.23 14.61
N LEU A 830 17.88 -15.98 14.13
CA LEU A 830 19.29 -15.67 14.36
C LEU A 830 19.74 -14.47 13.54
N VAL A 831 19.40 -14.42 12.24
CA VAL A 831 19.69 -13.29 11.36
C VAL A 831 19.05 -11.99 11.87
N ILE A 832 17.83 -12.08 12.40
CA ILE A 832 17.15 -10.94 13.03
C ILE A 832 17.88 -10.44 14.28
N GLN A 833 18.34 -11.34 15.15
CA GLN A 833 19.03 -10.94 16.37
C GLN A 833 20.45 -10.44 16.11
N GLU A 834 21.18 -11.06 15.17
CA GLU A 834 22.45 -10.57 14.67
C GLU A 834 22.31 -9.15 14.09
N PHE A 835 21.27 -8.89 13.29
CA PHE A 835 20.97 -7.55 12.79
C PHE A 835 20.72 -6.56 13.95
N CYS A 836 19.90 -6.93 14.94
CA CYS A 836 19.61 -6.05 16.08
C CYS A 836 20.87 -5.72 16.90
N VAL A 837 21.74 -6.71 17.16
CA VAL A 837 23.00 -6.51 17.88
C VAL A 837 23.98 -5.66 17.05
N ARG A 838 24.15 -5.96 15.75
CA ARG A 838 25.01 -5.16 14.85
C ARG A 838 24.55 -3.70 14.79
N GLN A 839 23.26 -3.43 14.61
CA GLN A 839 22.74 -2.05 14.59
C GLN A 839 22.88 -1.35 15.94
N THR A 840 22.71 -2.07 17.06
CA THR A 840 22.96 -1.52 18.41
C THR A 840 24.43 -1.12 18.56
N ALA A 841 25.38 -1.97 18.14
CA ALA A 841 26.81 -1.67 18.15
C ALA A 841 27.16 -0.48 17.22
N SER A 842 26.56 -0.39 16.03
CA SER A 842 26.74 0.77 15.14
C SER A 842 26.25 2.09 15.76
N LEU A 843 25.13 2.07 16.50
CA LEU A 843 24.65 3.25 17.23
C LEU A 843 25.58 3.61 18.40
N LEU A 844 26.13 2.63 19.11
CA LEU A 844 27.12 2.87 20.16
C LEU A 844 28.37 3.55 19.58
N ILE A 845 28.96 3.01 18.51
CA ILE A 845 30.14 3.58 17.83
C ILE A 845 29.87 4.97 17.23
N LEU A 846 28.65 5.24 16.75
CA LEU A 846 28.26 6.57 16.23
C LEU A 846 28.02 7.61 17.35
N SER A 847 28.09 7.21 18.62
CA SER A 847 27.80 8.05 19.79
C SER A 847 28.95 8.06 20.82
N THR A 848 30.13 7.62 20.39
CA THR A 848 31.42 7.83 21.04
C THR A 848 32.19 8.84 20.21
#